data_AF-A0A812XJH6-F1
#
_entry.id   AF-A0A812XJH6-F1
#
_cell.length_a   1.000
_cell.length_b   1.000
_cell.length_c   1.000
_cell.angle_alpha   90.00
_cell.angle_beta   90.00
_cell.angle_gamma   90.00
#
_symmetry.space_group_name_H-M   'P 1'
#
loop_
_entity.id
_entity.type
_entity.pdbx_description
1 polymer ?
#
loop_
_entity_poly.entity_id
_entity_poly.type
_entity_poly.pdbx_seq_one_letter_code
_entity_poly.pdbx_strand_id
1 'polypeptide(L)'
;MEGSQQEFLRVMVKQDMRPSVLPWYFMDAYGQEQGPVSSSKLRKNLECGGISQALQVRLPNWDRFFKVEELWPSREAAFVLPPAWPDIYSWRSTDSQWNSAEECGEGKLSSLAAIALEPVLLSAQAGGQSPSSGPAEGSQASSAGSAKADPSLSCFESPWIRSMKALLALFPALAAAALRSKVAREVFVPSVQSMEAAIAQLIQRKKEPVSQELVNDIKTLLADTVMPHLHQQQQRIQAQLDAASQHFEECKVLHIEAVKPARERTALLHAEHESCRYAESAAVDQNATCISELESLEAVKDERCRAFDELNQIPETSCAARSGENATAWYVRTLAELQWAQERLVQSAARCNAARLAQTEKMGTCADAQKDLASLRASCDAKQLELDQAGCDLYDSALANCSAEEACYQQRRSSHDSILANTRDQEKTLKAEFEALLHMQCLLETFSHRHLEAAIDECKDKKHDTQNMSLVYHNISITSNCSVPGDLKPGTATYERRLFAALPDVVPSRCAATCCASQQLLLPAEPVYQAVHQCYTFRAAYSPPLIPGEDRTVEDTAQDCQQRCKRTAGCGGFSYTWDGGCFVAHQSATKIFQPGVVAGPMDCLGIPNECYGYNRKFTPELDGHAGGAVKVTSEEECQKRCFETVGCGHWILWWDMHCHLAGADASMSYEPGTVSGPSQCAQVVSVVT
;
A
#
# COMPACT_ATOMS: atom_id res chain seq x y z
N MET A 1 18.02 4.22 48.84
CA MET A 1 18.32 3.87 47.43
C MET A 1 18.85 2.44 47.25
N GLU A 2 19.09 1.66 48.32
CA GLU A 2 19.46 0.22 48.24
C GLU A 2 18.29 -0.73 47.93
N GLY A 3 17.04 -0.25 47.99
CA GLY A 3 15.84 -1.08 47.81
C GLY A 3 15.51 -1.50 46.37
N SER A 4 15.90 -0.72 45.36
CA SER A 4 15.57 -1.03 43.95
C SER A 4 16.39 -2.21 43.41
N GLN A 5 17.62 -2.37 43.89
CA GLN A 5 18.53 -3.42 43.46
C GLN A 5 18.16 -4.78 44.10
N GLN A 6 17.68 -4.79 45.35
CA GLN A 6 17.18 -5.99 46.04
C GLN A 6 15.84 -6.49 45.48
N GLU A 7 14.96 -5.59 45.05
CA GLU A 7 13.66 -5.96 44.44
C GLU A 7 13.87 -6.60 43.06
N PHE A 8 14.81 -6.09 42.26
CA PHE A 8 15.18 -6.67 40.98
C PHE A 8 15.81 -8.07 41.11
N LEU A 9 16.62 -8.27 42.15
CA LEU A 9 17.21 -9.57 42.50
C LEU A 9 16.14 -10.62 42.88
N ARG A 10 15.10 -10.22 43.62
CA ARG A 10 13.96 -11.09 43.95
C ARG A 10 13.14 -11.44 42.72
N VAL A 11 13.04 -10.54 41.76
CA VAL A 11 12.37 -10.77 40.47
C VAL A 11 13.19 -11.74 39.59
N MET A 12 14.52 -11.57 39.52
CA MET A 12 15.40 -12.44 38.73
C MET A 12 15.43 -13.90 39.19
N VAL A 13 15.52 -14.14 40.50
CA VAL A 13 15.52 -15.52 41.05
C VAL A 13 14.13 -16.17 40.94
N LYS A 14 13.05 -15.38 40.90
CA LYS A 14 11.67 -15.88 40.73
C LYS A 14 11.24 -16.08 39.27
N GLN A 15 11.92 -15.45 38.30
CA GLN A 15 11.55 -15.47 36.87
C GLN A 15 12.36 -16.43 36.00
N ASP A 16 13.25 -17.23 36.58
CA ASP A 16 14.05 -18.24 35.86
C ASP A 16 14.83 -17.67 34.64
N MET A 17 15.18 -16.37 34.70
CA MET A 17 15.95 -15.71 33.65
C MET A 17 17.34 -16.32 33.59
N ARG A 18 17.62 -17.05 32.52
CA ARG A 18 18.93 -17.67 32.29
C ARG A 18 20.00 -16.57 32.28
N PRO A 19 21.11 -16.70 33.04
CA PRO A 19 22.18 -15.71 33.05
C PRO A 19 22.70 -15.33 31.66
N SER A 20 22.51 -16.22 30.66
CA SER A 20 22.91 -16.05 29.26
C SER A 20 22.13 -14.99 28.46
N VAL A 21 20.97 -14.50 28.93
CA VAL A 21 20.12 -13.54 28.20
C VAL A 21 20.08 -12.14 28.81
N LEU A 22 20.84 -11.88 29.88
CA LEU A 22 20.81 -10.57 30.55
C LEU A 22 21.29 -9.44 29.61
N PRO A 23 20.57 -8.30 29.56
CA PRO A 23 20.89 -7.17 28.69
C PRO A 23 21.92 -6.26 29.36
N TRP A 24 23.20 -6.43 29.02
CA TRP A 24 24.30 -5.64 29.56
C TRP A 24 24.59 -4.41 28.72
N TYR A 25 24.92 -3.33 29.40
CA TYR A 25 25.61 -2.18 28.83
C TYR A 25 27.09 -2.27 29.19
N PHE A 26 27.97 -1.87 28.28
CA PHE A 26 29.41 -1.84 28.54
C PHE A 26 30.04 -0.54 28.03
N MET A 27 31.16 -0.14 28.65
CA MET A 27 31.92 1.02 28.20
C MET A 27 32.97 0.60 27.18
N ASP A 28 33.00 1.27 26.02
CA ASP A 28 34.04 1.05 25.02
C ASP A 28 35.35 1.79 25.36
N ALA A 29 36.36 1.64 24.51
CA ALA A 29 37.68 2.26 24.71
C ALA A 29 37.66 3.81 24.68
N TYR A 30 36.58 4.41 24.17
CA TYR A 30 36.37 5.86 24.13
C TYR A 30 35.51 6.37 25.28
N GLY A 31 35.07 5.48 26.17
CA GLY A 31 34.21 5.81 27.29
C GLY A 31 32.75 6.07 26.87
N GLN A 32 32.31 5.53 25.73
CA GLN A 32 30.89 5.57 25.35
C GLN A 32 30.20 4.29 25.82
N GLU A 33 28.97 4.45 26.29
CA GLU A 33 28.10 3.34 26.66
C GLU A 33 27.57 2.65 25.41
N GLN A 34 27.74 1.33 25.35
CA GLN A 34 27.29 0.47 24.27
C GLN A 34 26.36 -0.60 24.84
N GLY A 35 25.19 -0.80 24.22
CA GLY A 35 24.21 -1.81 24.65
C GLY A 35 22.77 -1.47 24.26
N PRO A 36 21.80 -2.32 24.65
CA PRO A 36 21.98 -3.54 25.45
C PRO A 36 22.53 -4.72 24.62
N VAL A 37 23.41 -5.52 25.23
CA VAL A 37 24.02 -6.72 24.63
C VAL A 37 23.79 -7.93 25.53
N SER A 38 23.39 -9.07 24.97
CA SER A 38 23.17 -10.29 25.76
C SER A 38 24.46 -10.81 26.40
N SER A 39 24.36 -11.46 27.56
CA SER A 39 25.49 -12.16 28.20
C SER A 39 26.20 -13.13 27.26
N SER A 40 25.44 -13.87 26.43
CA SER A 40 26.01 -14.80 25.44
C SER A 40 26.88 -14.10 24.39
N LYS A 41 26.47 -12.91 23.95
CA LYS A 41 27.21 -12.11 22.96
C LYS A 41 28.43 -11.46 23.59
N LEU A 42 28.31 -10.90 24.80
CA LEU A 42 29.46 -10.38 25.55
C LEU A 42 30.48 -11.47 25.86
N ARG A 43 30.03 -12.66 26.24
CA ARG A 43 30.91 -13.81 26.48
C ARG A 43 31.72 -14.16 25.25
N LYS A 44 31.06 -14.30 24.09
CA LYS A 44 31.74 -14.59 22.83
C LYS A 44 32.75 -13.51 22.46
N ASN A 45 32.42 -12.24 22.68
CA ASN A 45 33.34 -11.13 22.44
C ASN A 45 34.55 -11.15 23.39
N LEU A 46 34.32 -11.52 24.66
CA LEU A 46 35.37 -11.67 25.66
C LEU A 46 36.30 -12.85 25.31
N GLU A 47 35.77 -13.97 24.80
CA GLU A 47 36.57 -15.14 24.37
C GLU A 47 37.37 -14.88 23.10
N CYS A 48 36.80 -14.16 22.13
CA CYS A 48 37.48 -13.79 20.89
C CYS A 48 38.55 -12.69 21.06
N GLY A 49 38.79 -12.21 22.29
CA GLY A 49 39.78 -11.17 22.58
C GLY A 49 39.40 -9.78 22.05
N GLY A 50 38.14 -9.58 21.66
CA GLY A 50 37.66 -8.31 21.10
C GLY A 50 37.41 -7.22 22.14
N ILE A 51 37.49 -7.55 23.44
CA ILE A 51 37.24 -6.62 24.55
C ILE A 51 38.31 -6.84 25.65
N SER A 52 38.81 -5.73 26.21
CA SER A 52 39.87 -5.68 27.23
C SER A 52 39.44 -6.24 28.59
N GLN A 53 40.39 -6.69 29.42
CA GLN A 53 40.18 -7.08 30.84
C GLN A 53 39.62 -5.93 31.69
N ALA A 54 39.90 -4.69 31.30
CA ALA A 54 39.35 -3.50 31.94
C ALA A 54 37.88 -3.20 31.56
N LEU A 55 37.17 -4.15 30.92
CA LEU A 55 35.78 -3.98 30.53
C LEU A 55 34.92 -3.65 31.75
N GLN A 56 34.19 -2.55 31.63
CA GLN A 56 33.22 -2.13 32.63
C GLN A 56 31.82 -2.40 32.08
N VAL A 57 30.99 -3.08 32.87
CA VAL A 57 29.62 -3.48 32.50
C VAL A 57 28.61 -3.07 33.56
N ARG A 58 27.36 -2.85 33.14
CA ARG A 58 26.23 -2.62 34.04
C ARG A 58 24.95 -3.23 33.47
N LEU A 59 24.00 -3.54 34.34
CA LEU A 59 22.63 -3.84 33.95
C LEU A 59 21.84 -2.52 33.77
N PRO A 60 20.69 -2.54 33.07
CA PRO A 60 19.96 -1.31 32.73
C PRO A 60 19.57 -0.48 33.95
N ASN A 61 19.29 -1.16 35.07
CA ASN A 61 18.86 -0.61 36.35
C ASN A 61 20.02 -0.38 37.35
N TRP A 62 21.28 -0.53 36.92
CA TRP A 62 22.44 -0.20 37.74
C TRP A 62 22.89 1.22 37.44
N ASP A 63 23.13 2.00 38.50
CA ASP A 63 23.51 3.42 38.41
C ASP A 63 25.00 3.64 38.09
N ARG A 64 25.80 2.56 38.07
CA ARG A 64 27.23 2.62 37.75
C ARG A 64 27.70 1.38 37.02
N PHE A 65 28.82 1.51 36.30
CA PHE A 65 29.53 0.38 35.73
C PHE A 65 30.50 -0.25 36.74
N PHE A 66 30.67 -1.57 36.63
CA PHE A 66 31.60 -2.36 37.41
C PHE A 66 32.56 -3.07 36.49
N LYS A 67 33.81 -3.24 36.92
CA LYS A 67 34.74 -4.08 36.16
C LYS A 67 34.27 -5.52 36.18
N VAL A 68 34.47 -6.24 35.08
CA VAL A 68 34.14 -7.68 35.00
C VAL A 68 34.83 -8.47 36.13
N GLU A 69 36.04 -8.11 36.51
CA GLU A 69 36.79 -8.74 37.62
C GLU A 69 36.18 -8.48 39.01
N GLU A 70 35.42 -7.41 39.19
CA GLU A 70 34.70 -7.13 40.44
C GLU A 70 33.44 -7.99 40.58
N LEU A 71 32.86 -8.39 39.45
CA LEU A 71 31.61 -9.12 39.38
C LEU A 71 31.81 -10.63 39.24
N TRP A 72 32.98 -11.13 38.85
CA TRP A 72 33.20 -12.57 38.68
C TRP A 72 34.58 -13.01 39.18
N PRO A 73 34.68 -14.21 39.77
CA PRO A 73 35.95 -14.71 40.33
C PRO A 73 37.00 -15.04 39.26
N SER A 74 36.57 -15.24 38.00
CA SER A 74 37.47 -15.46 36.88
C SER A 74 36.82 -15.04 35.55
N ARG A 75 37.65 -14.89 34.51
CA ARG A 75 37.19 -14.56 33.15
C ARG A 75 36.31 -15.67 32.56
N GLU A 76 36.59 -16.92 32.93
CA GLU A 76 35.84 -18.10 32.49
C GLU A 76 34.48 -18.19 33.18
N ALA A 77 34.29 -17.51 34.31
CA ALA A 77 33.00 -17.38 34.98
C ALA A 77 32.15 -16.20 34.44
N ALA A 78 32.79 -15.17 33.87
CA ALA A 78 32.11 -13.97 33.40
C ALA A 78 31.01 -14.27 32.38
N PHE A 79 29.81 -13.75 32.63
CA PHE A 79 28.60 -13.93 31.78
C PHE A 79 28.09 -15.37 31.62
N VAL A 80 28.69 -16.33 32.32
CA VAL A 80 28.23 -17.73 32.39
C VAL A 80 27.60 -17.99 33.76
N LEU A 81 28.24 -17.50 34.81
CA LEU A 81 27.70 -17.51 36.16
C LEU A 81 26.97 -16.19 36.44
N PRO A 82 26.01 -16.17 37.38
CA PRO A 82 25.51 -14.93 37.95
C PRO A 82 26.67 -14.08 38.50
N PRO A 83 26.66 -12.75 38.33
CA PRO A 83 27.68 -11.88 38.93
C PRO A 83 27.67 -12.02 40.46
N ALA A 84 28.83 -11.97 41.08
CA ALA A 84 29.03 -11.74 42.50
C ALA A 84 28.65 -10.29 42.80
N TRP A 85 27.46 -10.10 43.35
CA TRP A 85 26.93 -8.78 43.71
C TRP A 85 27.71 -8.25 44.93
N PRO A 86 28.34 -7.05 44.87
CA PRO A 86 29.28 -6.61 45.91
C PRO A 86 28.72 -6.37 47.32
N ASP A 87 27.41 -6.40 47.57
CA ASP A 87 26.84 -5.96 48.87
C ASP A 87 26.11 -7.05 49.68
N ILE A 88 26.35 -8.35 49.40
CA ILE A 88 25.65 -9.46 50.09
C ILE A 88 26.48 -10.12 51.21
N TYR A 89 27.78 -9.84 51.35
CA TYR A 89 28.66 -10.57 52.29
C TYR A 89 29.10 -9.84 53.57
N SER A 90 28.52 -8.70 53.94
CA SER A 90 28.84 -8.05 55.23
C SER A 90 28.01 -8.53 56.43
N TRP A 91 27.10 -9.51 56.27
CA TRP A 91 26.32 -10.05 57.39
C TRP A 91 26.22 -11.59 57.40
N ARG A 92 27.31 -12.24 57.81
CA ARG A 92 27.31 -13.40 58.73
C ARG A 92 28.73 -13.87 59.01
N SER A 93 29.32 -13.36 60.08
CA SER A 93 30.36 -14.06 60.84
C SER A 93 29.73 -14.59 62.12
N THR A 94 29.21 -15.82 62.07
CA THR A 94 29.29 -16.85 63.13
C THR A 94 28.39 -18.02 62.73
N ASP A 95 28.92 -19.23 62.95
CA ASP A 95 28.30 -20.56 62.82
C ASP A 95 28.27 -21.23 61.44
N SER A 96 29.46 -21.74 61.10
CA SER A 96 29.82 -23.16 60.90
C SER A 96 28.96 -24.10 60.03
N GLN A 97 29.73 -24.74 59.13
CA GLN A 97 29.63 -26.10 58.56
C GLN A 97 28.65 -26.33 57.41
N TRP A 98 29.21 -26.39 56.20
CA TRP A 98 29.21 -27.62 55.40
C TRP A 98 30.57 -27.79 54.71
N ASN A 99 31.09 -29.02 54.78
CA ASN A 99 32.48 -29.41 54.57
C ASN A 99 32.93 -29.50 53.11
N SER A 100 34.25 -29.39 52.95
CA SER A 100 35.06 -29.59 51.76
C SER A 100 35.18 -31.05 51.31
N ALA A 101 35.44 -31.18 50.00
CA ALA A 101 36.24 -32.19 49.31
C ALA A 101 35.69 -33.61 49.12
N GLU A 102 35.56 -34.01 47.86
CA GLU A 102 36.11 -35.29 47.37
C GLU A 102 36.52 -35.18 45.88
N GLU A 103 37.72 -35.67 45.59
CA GLU A 103 38.45 -35.67 44.33
C GLU A 103 38.00 -36.79 43.37
N CYS A 104 38.30 -36.62 42.08
CA CYS A 104 38.89 -37.59 41.12
C CYS A 104 38.56 -37.09 39.69
N GLY A 105 39.42 -36.99 38.69
CA GLY A 105 40.78 -37.48 38.47
C GLY A 105 40.94 -37.59 36.95
N GLU A 106 41.99 -36.99 36.39
CA GLU A 106 42.37 -37.15 34.98
C GLU A 106 42.82 -38.59 34.71
N GLY A 107 42.44 -39.16 33.56
CA GLY A 107 42.89 -40.50 33.15
C GLY A 107 42.52 -40.87 31.72
N LYS A 108 43.51 -40.76 30.83
CA LYS A 108 43.52 -41.08 29.40
C LYS A 108 43.25 -42.57 29.06
N LEU A 109 42.55 -42.73 27.93
CA LEU A 109 42.78 -43.63 26.77
C LEU A 109 42.78 -45.18 26.90
N SER A 110 41.84 -45.74 26.12
CA SER A 110 42.02 -46.80 25.10
C SER A 110 42.02 -48.28 25.48
N SER A 111 41.01 -48.98 24.96
CA SER A 111 41.04 -50.27 24.21
C SER A 111 39.57 -50.74 24.08
N LEU A 112 39.05 -51.50 23.10
CA LEU A 112 39.53 -52.18 21.90
C LEU A 112 38.25 -52.55 21.08
N ALA A 113 38.43 -53.01 19.85
CA ALA A 113 37.45 -53.11 18.79
C ALA A 113 36.54 -54.37 18.78
N ALA A 114 35.32 -54.19 18.26
CA ALA A 114 34.58 -54.88 17.18
C ALA A 114 34.35 -56.43 17.10
N ILE A 115 33.28 -56.75 16.34
CA ILE A 115 32.89 -57.99 15.59
C ILE A 115 31.70 -58.75 16.26
N ALA A 116 30.60 -59.20 15.61
CA ALA A 116 30.29 -59.73 14.26
C ALA A 116 28.75 -59.67 13.93
N LEU A 117 28.28 -59.42 12.68
CA LEU A 117 27.80 -60.35 11.58
C LEU A 117 26.36 -60.94 11.81
N GLU A 118 25.40 -61.12 10.88
CA GLU A 118 25.35 -61.28 9.40
C GLU A 118 23.86 -61.36 8.83
N PRO A 119 23.49 -61.83 7.59
CA PRO A 119 23.03 -61.02 6.43
C PRO A 119 21.71 -61.46 5.71
N VAL A 120 21.32 -60.78 4.60
CA VAL A 120 20.59 -61.37 3.44
C VAL A 120 21.02 -60.70 2.11
N LEU A 121 21.27 -61.54 1.09
CA LEU A 121 21.65 -61.26 -0.31
C LEU A 121 20.43 -60.95 -1.22
N LEU A 122 20.63 -60.14 -2.27
CA LEU A 122 20.45 -60.57 -3.68
C LEU A 122 20.99 -59.54 -4.71
N SER A 123 21.39 -60.07 -5.85
CA SER A 123 22.23 -59.55 -6.93
C SER A 123 21.45 -58.94 -8.10
N ALA A 124 22.03 -58.00 -8.86
CA ALA A 124 22.14 -58.05 -10.34
C ALA A 124 22.93 -56.85 -10.95
N GLN A 125 23.87 -57.22 -11.82
CA GLN A 125 24.74 -56.50 -12.78
C GLN A 125 23.95 -55.79 -13.92
N ALA A 126 24.48 -54.96 -14.85
CA ALA A 126 25.75 -54.25 -15.09
C ALA A 126 25.62 -53.38 -16.38
N GLY A 127 26.53 -52.39 -16.53
CA GLY A 127 27.08 -51.88 -17.81
C GLY A 127 26.41 -50.62 -18.40
N GLY A 128 27.10 -49.57 -18.85
CA GLY A 128 28.52 -49.24 -18.96
C GLY A 128 28.73 -48.08 -19.96
N GLN A 129 29.90 -47.44 -19.87
CA GLN A 129 30.60 -46.57 -20.86
C GLN A 129 30.57 -45.02 -20.68
N SER A 130 31.72 -44.54 -20.16
CA SER A 130 32.44 -43.26 -20.42
C SER A 130 33.10 -43.29 -21.83
N PRO A 131 33.87 -42.28 -22.36
CA PRO A 131 34.65 -41.25 -21.63
C PRO A 131 34.91 -39.84 -22.26
N SER A 132 35.45 -38.95 -21.40
CA SER A 132 36.57 -37.97 -21.57
C SER A 132 36.51 -36.90 -22.69
N SER A 133 37.00 -35.65 -22.55
CA SER A 133 38.28 -35.19 -21.99
C SER A 133 38.36 -33.64 -21.91
N GLY A 134 39.05 -33.07 -20.92
CA GLY A 134 39.56 -31.66 -20.88
C GLY A 134 40.80 -31.48 -21.78
N PRO A 135 41.79 -30.58 -21.50
CA PRO A 135 42.04 -29.61 -20.39
C PRO A 135 42.28 -28.14 -20.91
N ALA A 136 42.27 -27.04 -20.14
CA ALA A 136 43.06 -26.49 -19.01
C ALA A 136 44.46 -25.90 -19.35
N GLU A 137 44.72 -24.67 -18.86
CA GLU A 137 45.96 -23.92 -18.53
C GLU A 137 45.78 -22.42 -18.88
N GLY A 138 46.19 -21.38 -18.13
CA GLY A 138 46.88 -21.21 -16.87
C GLY A 138 47.49 -19.78 -16.80
N SER A 139 47.59 -19.21 -15.58
CA SER A 139 48.64 -18.27 -15.10
C SER A 139 48.40 -16.74 -14.95
N GLN A 140 48.44 -16.33 -13.66
CA GLN A 140 49.28 -15.29 -13.00
C GLN A 140 48.98 -13.76 -13.03
N ALA A 141 48.51 -13.28 -11.87
CA ALA A 141 49.16 -12.40 -10.86
C ALA A 141 49.52 -10.90 -11.07
N SER A 142 49.19 -10.12 -10.01
CA SER A 142 49.81 -8.87 -9.46
C SER A 142 49.71 -7.56 -10.27
N SER A 143 49.61 -6.32 -9.73
CA SER A 143 49.53 -5.72 -8.38
C SER A 143 49.39 -4.18 -8.50
N ALA A 144 48.73 -3.55 -7.51
CA ALA A 144 48.96 -2.21 -6.93
C ALA A 144 48.81 -0.90 -7.76
N GLY A 145 48.18 0.12 -7.13
CA GLY A 145 48.55 1.54 -7.33
C GLY A 145 47.41 2.57 -7.35
N SER A 146 47.20 3.26 -6.22
CA SER A 146 46.30 4.40 -5.99
C SER A 146 46.45 5.59 -6.94
N ALA A 147 45.35 6.30 -7.24
CA ALA A 147 45.22 7.76 -7.05
C ALA A 147 43.79 8.26 -7.37
N LYS A 148 43.33 9.21 -6.55
CA LYS A 148 42.06 9.95 -6.63
C LYS A 148 41.96 10.78 -7.91
N ALA A 149 40.78 10.78 -8.54
CA ALA A 149 40.18 11.95 -9.19
C ALA A 149 38.68 11.69 -9.40
N ASP A 150 37.85 12.61 -8.92
CA ASP A 150 36.45 12.77 -9.38
C ASP A 150 36.43 13.02 -10.89
N PRO A 151 35.46 12.44 -11.60
CA PRO A 151 34.62 13.30 -12.42
C PRO A 151 33.14 12.90 -12.42
N SER A 152 32.33 13.93 -12.18
CA SER A 152 31.05 14.22 -12.81
C SER A 152 30.72 13.47 -14.10
N LEU A 153 29.46 13.01 -14.17
CA LEU A 153 28.63 12.78 -15.35
C LEU A 153 29.32 12.23 -16.61
N SER A 154 29.15 10.94 -16.86
CA SER A 154 28.66 10.43 -18.16
C SER A 154 28.65 8.89 -18.15
N CYS A 155 27.51 8.28 -18.48
CA CYS A 155 27.39 7.05 -19.27
C CYS A 155 25.92 6.61 -19.27
N PHE A 156 25.21 6.88 -20.36
CA PHE A 156 24.36 5.93 -21.10
C PHE A 156 23.81 6.67 -22.34
N GLU A 157 24.64 6.86 -23.36
CA GLU A 157 24.13 6.90 -24.73
C GLU A 157 24.47 5.57 -25.37
N SER A 158 23.43 4.81 -25.72
CA SER A 158 23.55 3.53 -26.39
C SER A 158 24.00 3.72 -27.86
N PRO A 159 24.69 2.75 -28.46
CA PRO A 159 25.08 2.77 -29.88
C PRO A 159 23.91 2.92 -30.86
N TRP A 160 22.67 2.74 -30.40
CA TRP A 160 21.46 2.80 -31.20
C TRP A 160 21.03 4.24 -31.56
N ILE A 161 21.38 5.24 -30.73
CA ILE A 161 21.01 6.64 -30.96
C ILE A 161 21.93 7.32 -32.00
N ARG A 162 23.18 6.87 -32.14
CA ARG A 162 24.07 7.33 -33.21
C ARG A 162 23.66 6.82 -34.60
N SER A 163 23.00 5.66 -34.68
CA SER A 163 22.47 5.15 -35.96
C SER A 163 21.17 5.82 -36.41
N MET A 164 20.32 6.31 -35.50
CA MET A 164 19.08 7.01 -35.88
C MET A 164 19.31 8.46 -36.34
N LYS A 165 20.31 9.18 -35.82
CA LYS A 165 20.66 10.53 -36.31
C LYS A 165 21.32 10.52 -37.69
N ALA A 166 21.98 9.43 -38.09
CA ALA A 166 22.49 9.25 -39.45
C ALA A 166 21.38 8.89 -40.46
N LEU A 167 20.31 8.23 -40.03
CA LEU A 167 19.15 7.88 -40.86
C LEU A 167 18.19 9.07 -41.09
N LEU A 168 18.07 10.00 -40.13
CA LEU A 168 17.22 11.20 -40.26
C LEU A 168 17.87 12.36 -41.06
N ALA A 169 19.18 12.32 -41.31
CA ALA A 169 19.88 13.29 -42.16
C ALA A 169 19.84 12.95 -43.68
N LEU A 170 19.30 11.78 -44.06
CA LEU A 170 19.21 11.32 -45.45
C LEU A 170 17.84 11.53 -46.11
N PHE A 171 16.81 11.92 -45.34
CA PHE A 171 15.45 12.10 -45.87
C PHE A 171 15.21 13.37 -46.71
N PRO A 172 15.93 14.51 -46.56
CA PRO A 172 15.73 15.64 -47.47
C PRO A 172 16.35 15.42 -48.86
N ALA A 173 17.34 14.52 -48.98
CA ALA A 173 18.08 14.31 -50.22
C ALA A 173 17.44 13.26 -51.16
N LEU A 174 16.64 12.34 -50.63
CA LEU A 174 15.90 11.35 -51.44
C LEU A 174 14.60 11.91 -52.04
N ALA A 175 14.01 12.95 -51.44
CA ALA A 175 12.88 13.67 -52.03
C ALA A 175 13.30 14.57 -53.21
N ALA A 176 14.56 15.04 -53.24
CA ALA A 176 15.08 15.87 -54.34
C ALA A 176 15.70 15.06 -55.50
N ALA A 177 16.07 13.79 -55.29
CA ALA A 177 16.65 12.93 -56.32
C ALA A 177 15.60 12.14 -57.15
N ALA A 178 14.39 11.94 -56.62
CA ALA A 178 13.29 11.31 -57.37
C ALA A 178 12.66 12.22 -58.45
N LEU A 179 13.06 13.50 -58.49
CA LEU A 179 12.59 14.49 -59.47
C LEU A 179 13.57 14.74 -60.65
N ARG A 180 14.63 13.93 -60.82
CA ARG A 180 15.62 14.18 -61.90
C ARG A 180 16.05 13.00 -62.77
N SER A 181 15.39 11.84 -62.75
CA SER A 181 15.69 10.77 -63.71
C SER A 181 14.47 9.99 -64.19
N LYS A 182 13.56 10.69 -64.86
CA LYS A 182 12.75 10.11 -65.94
C LYS A 182 12.44 11.22 -66.92
N VAL A 183 13.38 11.50 -67.82
CA VAL A 183 13.03 11.97 -69.15
C VAL A 183 12.33 10.79 -69.83
N ALA A 184 11.09 10.54 -69.40
CA ALA A 184 10.13 9.91 -70.25
C ALA A 184 9.91 10.91 -71.36
N ARG A 185 10.13 10.45 -72.59
CA ARG A 185 9.71 11.15 -73.79
C ARG A 185 8.21 11.35 -73.62
N GLU A 186 7.80 12.52 -73.14
CA GLU A 186 6.40 12.93 -73.11
C GLU A 186 5.95 12.91 -74.57
N VAL A 187 5.18 11.87 -74.92
CA VAL A 187 4.23 12.02 -76.00
C VAL A 187 3.31 13.13 -75.49
N PHE A 188 3.48 14.33 -76.04
CA PHE A 188 2.55 15.43 -75.88
C PHE A 188 1.21 14.94 -76.43
N VAL A 189 0.38 14.35 -75.57
CA VAL A 189 -1.02 14.07 -75.89
C VAL A 189 -1.70 15.44 -75.82
N PRO A 190 -2.19 15.99 -76.94
CA PRO A 190 -2.97 17.22 -76.91
C PRO A 190 -4.11 17.04 -75.92
N SER A 191 -4.52 18.08 -75.18
CA SER A 191 -5.68 17.95 -74.29
C SER A 191 -6.86 17.40 -75.09
N VAL A 192 -7.68 16.54 -74.49
CA VAL A 192 -8.83 15.92 -75.17
C VAL A 192 -9.71 16.98 -75.84
N GLN A 193 -9.89 18.13 -75.20
CA GLN A 193 -10.60 19.29 -75.76
C GLN A 193 -9.92 19.88 -77.02
N SER A 194 -8.59 19.88 -77.09
CA SER A 194 -7.86 20.31 -78.28
C SER A 194 -7.97 19.30 -79.43
N MET A 195 -8.06 18.01 -79.12
CA MET A 195 -8.37 16.96 -80.11
C MET A 195 -9.80 17.08 -80.62
N GLU A 196 -10.76 17.38 -79.74
CA GLU A 196 -12.15 17.67 -80.10
C GLU A 196 -12.24 18.85 -81.08
N ALA A 197 -11.56 19.95 -80.76
CA ALA A 197 -11.50 21.13 -81.61
C ALA A 197 -10.87 20.84 -82.97
N ALA A 198 -9.85 19.99 -83.02
CA ALA A 198 -9.21 19.56 -84.28
C ALA A 198 -10.17 18.71 -85.13
N ILE A 199 -10.90 17.76 -84.54
CA ILE A 199 -11.91 16.96 -85.24
C ILE A 199 -13.05 17.86 -85.74
N ALA A 200 -13.52 18.81 -84.93
CA ALA A 200 -14.52 19.79 -85.33
C ALA A 200 -14.06 20.68 -86.50
N GLN A 201 -12.79 21.09 -86.52
CA GLN A 201 -12.21 21.84 -87.64
C GLN A 201 -12.08 21.01 -88.92
N LEU A 202 -11.77 19.71 -88.81
CA LEU A 202 -11.74 18.79 -89.96
C LEU A 202 -13.13 18.64 -90.58
N ILE A 203 -14.18 18.57 -89.75
CA ILE A 203 -15.58 18.52 -90.21
C ILE A 203 -16.01 19.83 -90.91
N GLN A 204 -15.50 20.99 -90.47
CA GLN A 204 -15.82 22.28 -91.09
C GLN A 204 -15.16 22.48 -92.48
N ARG A 205 -14.06 21.78 -92.78
CA ARG A 205 -13.40 21.82 -94.09
C ARG A 205 -14.14 20.92 -95.08
N LYS A 206 -15.28 21.39 -95.58
CA LYS A 206 -16.25 20.73 -96.48
C LYS A 206 -15.73 20.21 -97.86
N LYS A 207 -14.42 20.00 -98.08
CA LYS A 207 -13.86 19.81 -99.45
C LYS A 207 -12.89 18.65 -99.69
N GLU A 208 -12.52 17.84 -98.69
CA GLU A 208 -11.64 16.66 -98.93
C GLU A 208 -12.26 15.36 -98.35
N PRO A 209 -12.25 14.24 -99.10
CA PRO A 209 -12.71 12.96 -98.58
C PRO A 209 -11.72 12.45 -97.53
N VAL A 210 -12.11 12.49 -96.25
CA VAL A 210 -11.35 11.83 -95.18
C VAL A 210 -11.36 10.32 -95.44
N SER A 211 -10.20 9.66 -95.40
CA SER A 211 -10.11 8.22 -95.65
C SER A 211 -10.76 7.45 -94.49
N GLN A 212 -11.54 6.41 -94.83
CA GLN A 212 -12.21 5.57 -93.83
C GLN A 212 -11.20 4.85 -92.90
N GLU A 213 -10.00 4.57 -93.42
CA GLU A 213 -8.88 4.00 -92.67
C GLU A 213 -8.44 4.92 -91.53
N LEU A 214 -8.25 6.23 -91.80
CA LEU A 214 -7.89 7.21 -90.79
C LEU A 214 -8.97 7.38 -89.71
N VAL A 215 -10.25 7.35 -90.09
CA VAL A 215 -11.37 7.41 -89.13
C VAL A 215 -11.35 6.18 -88.21
N ASN A 216 -11.08 4.99 -88.74
CA ASN A 216 -10.99 3.76 -87.97
C ASN A 216 -9.77 3.73 -87.05
N ASP A 217 -8.63 4.25 -87.49
CA ASP A 217 -7.42 4.38 -86.66
C ASP A 217 -7.65 5.31 -85.47
N ILE A 218 -8.30 6.46 -85.69
CA ILE A 218 -8.64 7.41 -84.61
C ILE A 218 -9.65 6.77 -83.65
N LYS A 219 -10.68 6.06 -84.15
CA LYS A 219 -11.62 5.33 -83.29
C LYS A 219 -10.92 4.30 -82.42
N THR A 220 -9.99 3.54 -82.99
CA THR A 220 -9.20 2.52 -82.28
C THR A 220 -8.32 3.18 -81.22
N LEU A 221 -7.65 4.29 -81.55
CA LEU A 221 -6.84 5.04 -80.58
C LEU A 221 -7.68 5.56 -79.40
N LEU A 222 -8.85 6.14 -79.66
CA LEU A 222 -9.75 6.65 -78.62
C LEU A 222 -10.27 5.51 -77.72
N ALA A 223 -10.68 4.39 -78.31
CA ALA A 223 -11.25 3.25 -77.59
C ALA A 223 -10.21 2.43 -76.82
N ASP A 224 -9.06 2.13 -77.43
CA ASP A 224 -8.08 1.18 -76.88
C ASP A 224 -6.98 1.86 -76.06
N THR A 225 -6.77 3.17 -76.22
CA THR A 225 -5.69 3.90 -75.53
C THR A 225 -6.24 5.01 -74.64
N VAL A 226 -7.04 5.93 -75.18
CA VAL A 226 -7.40 7.15 -74.45
C VAL A 226 -8.46 6.88 -73.37
N MET A 227 -9.53 6.15 -73.69
CA MET A 227 -10.55 5.76 -72.70
C MET A 227 -9.99 4.94 -71.53
N PRO A 228 -9.18 3.87 -71.75
CA PRO A 228 -8.55 3.13 -70.66
C PRO A 228 -7.62 3.98 -69.81
N HIS A 229 -6.92 4.96 -70.40
CA HIS A 229 -6.09 5.89 -69.64
C HIS A 229 -6.93 6.75 -68.70
N LEU A 230 -8.08 7.25 -69.16
CA LEU A 230 -9.00 8.05 -68.34
C LEU A 230 -9.59 7.23 -67.18
N HIS A 231 -9.98 5.97 -67.43
CA HIS A 231 -10.38 5.03 -66.38
C HIS A 231 -9.25 4.79 -65.37
N GLN A 232 -8.01 4.65 -65.84
CA GLN A 232 -6.85 4.49 -64.96
C GLN A 232 -6.62 5.73 -64.10
N GLN A 233 -6.80 6.94 -64.65
CA GLN A 233 -6.71 8.18 -63.88
C GLN A 233 -7.80 8.26 -62.81
N GLN A 234 -9.06 7.94 -63.16
CA GLN A 234 -10.17 7.84 -62.21
C GLN A 234 -9.82 6.89 -61.06
N GLN A 235 -9.34 5.67 -61.35
CA GLN A 235 -8.96 4.70 -60.32
C GLN A 235 -7.85 5.21 -59.39
N ARG A 236 -6.85 5.93 -59.92
CA ARG A 236 -5.79 6.52 -59.10
C ARG A 236 -6.33 7.59 -58.16
N ILE A 237 -7.24 8.44 -58.63
CA ILE A 237 -7.86 9.48 -57.81
C ILE A 237 -8.76 8.85 -56.75
N GLN A 238 -9.52 7.81 -57.11
CA GLN A 238 -10.32 7.04 -56.15
C GLN A 238 -9.43 6.44 -55.05
N ALA A 239 -8.30 5.82 -55.42
CA ALA A 239 -7.37 5.23 -54.46
C ALA A 239 -6.76 6.29 -53.51
N GLN A 240 -6.50 7.51 -54.00
CA GLN A 240 -6.04 8.61 -53.14
C GLN A 240 -7.11 9.04 -52.13
N LEU A 241 -8.37 9.12 -52.56
CA LEU A 241 -9.50 9.46 -51.70
C LEU A 241 -9.78 8.36 -50.65
N ASP A 242 -9.69 7.09 -51.05
CA ASP A 242 -9.84 5.94 -50.16
C ASP A 242 -8.72 5.89 -49.11
N ALA A 243 -7.46 6.11 -49.53
CA ALA A 243 -6.31 6.14 -48.62
C ALA A 243 -6.41 7.30 -47.61
N ALA A 244 -6.81 8.49 -48.07
CA ALA A 244 -7.06 9.64 -47.19
C ALA A 244 -8.09 9.33 -46.11
N SER A 245 -9.10 8.52 -46.45
CA SER A 245 -10.15 8.09 -45.52
C SER A 245 -9.64 7.09 -44.49
N GLN A 246 -8.80 6.13 -44.90
CA GLN A 246 -8.25 5.09 -44.02
C GLN A 246 -7.27 5.63 -42.97
N HIS A 247 -6.57 6.72 -43.27
CA HIS A 247 -5.60 7.32 -42.36
C HIS A 247 -6.19 7.81 -41.02
N PHE A 248 -7.51 7.99 -40.92
CA PHE A 248 -8.15 8.30 -39.64
C PHE A 248 -8.23 7.07 -38.70
N GLU A 249 -8.30 5.85 -39.22
CA GLU A 249 -8.30 4.64 -38.39
C GLU A 249 -6.91 4.39 -37.77
N GLU A 250 -5.84 4.80 -38.45
CA GLU A 250 -4.47 4.76 -37.91
C GLU A 250 -4.34 5.61 -36.62
N CYS A 251 -5.09 6.72 -36.51
CA CYS A 251 -5.08 7.55 -35.31
C CYS A 251 -5.65 6.81 -34.08
N LYS A 252 -6.66 5.94 -34.27
CA LYS A 252 -7.30 5.20 -33.15
C LYS A 252 -6.44 4.06 -32.61
N VAL A 253 -5.78 3.30 -33.50
CA VAL A 253 -4.98 2.12 -33.10
C VAL A 253 -3.82 2.51 -32.21
N LEU A 254 -3.20 3.67 -32.47
CA LEU A 254 -2.09 4.19 -31.66
C LEU A 254 -2.50 4.50 -30.21
N HIS A 255 -3.75 4.92 -29.97
CA HIS A 255 -4.26 5.24 -28.63
C HIS A 255 -4.42 3.99 -27.74
N ILE A 256 -5.06 2.93 -28.26
CA ILE A 256 -5.41 1.74 -27.46
C ILE A 256 -4.16 0.98 -27.01
N GLU A 257 -3.22 0.77 -27.92
CA GLU A 257 -2.00 0.00 -27.63
C GLU A 257 -1.06 0.73 -26.66
N ALA A 258 -1.05 2.06 -26.68
CA ALA A 258 -0.17 2.85 -25.84
C ALA A 258 -0.53 2.81 -24.34
N VAL A 259 -1.81 2.57 -23.99
CA VAL A 259 -2.28 2.55 -22.59
C VAL A 259 -2.23 1.14 -21.97
N LYS A 260 -2.15 0.11 -22.80
CA LYS A 260 -2.24 -1.30 -22.37
C LYS A 260 -1.21 -1.70 -21.29
N PRO A 261 0.09 -1.38 -21.41
CA PRO A 261 1.07 -1.78 -20.39
C PRO A 261 0.81 -1.16 -19.03
N ALA A 262 0.40 0.13 -18.99
CA ALA A 262 0.06 0.82 -17.76
C ALA A 262 -1.16 0.16 -17.08
N ARG A 263 -2.16 -0.23 -17.88
CA ARG A 263 -3.36 -0.91 -17.38
C ARG A 263 -3.06 -2.27 -16.76
N GLU A 264 -2.23 -3.07 -17.42
CA GLU A 264 -1.80 -4.39 -16.92
C GLU A 264 -1.00 -4.24 -15.60
N ARG A 265 -0.12 -3.25 -15.51
CA ARG A 265 0.61 -2.94 -14.27
C ARG A 265 -0.32 -2.54 -13.12
N THR A 266 -1.28 -1.65 -13.36
CA THR A 266 -2.26 -1.25 -12.33
C THR A 266 -3.09 -2.44 -11.84
N ALA A 267 -3.50 -3.35 -12.75
CA ALA A 267 -4.25 -4.54 -12.37
C ALA A 267 -3.46 -5.51 -11.48
N LEU A 268 -2.16 -5.70 -11.77
CA LEU A 268 -1.28 -6.53 -10.94
C LEU A 268 -1.11 -5.93 -9.54
N LEU A 269 -0.81 -4.63 -9.45
CA LEU A 269 -0.65 -3.92 -8.18
C LEU A 269 -1.95 -3.92 -7.36
N HIS A 270 -3.10 -3.85 -8.03
CA HIS A 270 -4.41 -3.93 -7.36
C HIS A 270 -4.60 -5.27 -6.68
N ALA A 271 -4.31 -6.38 -7.37
CA ALA A 271 -4.42 -7.71 -6.79
C ALA A 271 -3.47 -7.92 -5.59
N GLU A 272 -2.24 -7.40 -5.68
CA GLU A 272 -1.27 -7.48 -4.57
C GLU A 272 -1.71 -6.66 -3.35
N HIS A 273 -2.19 -5.43 -3.58
CA HIS A 273 -2.71 -4.57 -2.52
C HIS A 273 -3.95 -5.17 -1.86
N GLU A 274 -4.90 -5.65 -2.64
CA GLU A 274 -6.13 -6.29 -2.16
C GLU A 274 -5.79 -7.48 -1.24
N SER A 275 -4.95 -8.40 -1.71
CA SER A 275 -4.48 -9.55 -0.92
C SER A 275 -3.81 -9.12 0.39
N CYS A 276 -3.00 -8.06 0.36
CA CYS A 276 -2.37 -7.51 1.56
C CYS A 276 -3.42 -7.00 2.57
N ARG A 277 -4.43 -6.27 2.11
CA ARG A 277 -5.48 -5.70 2.98
C ARG A 277 -6.36 -6.77 3.62
N TYR A 278 -6.62 -7.88 2.93
CA TYR A 278 -7.26 -9.04 3.55
C TYR A 278 -6.38 -9.68 4.64
N ALA A 279 -5.08 -9.82 4.40
CA ALA A 279 -4.15 -10.33 5.40
C ALA A 279 -4.04 -9.39 6.62
N GLU A 280 -4.05 -8.07 6.39
CA GLU A 280 -4.07 -7.06 7.46
C GLU A 280 -5.34 -7.18 8.30
N SER A 281 -6.53 -7.28 7.69
CA SER A 281 -7.79 -7.47 8.41
C SER A 281 -7.75 -8.72 9.31
N ALA A 282 -7.25 -9.84 8.79
CA ALA A 282 -7.10 -11.06 9.59
C ALA A 282 -6.12 -10.88 10.77
N ALA A 283 -5.04 -10.12 10.57
CA ALA A 283 -4.09 -9.79 11.64
C ALA A 283 -4.70 -8.84 12.68
N VAL A 284 -5.57 -7.91 12.28
CA VAL A 284 -6.36 -7.08 13.21
C VAL A 284 -7.23 -7.95 14.11
N ASP A 285 -7.97 -8.90 13.54
CA ASP A 285 -8.84 -9.81 14.29
C ASP A 285 -8.05 -10.70 15.26
N GLN A 286 -6.88 -11.19 14.84
CA GLN A 286 -5.97 -11.96 15.69
C GLN A 286 -5.44 -11.12 16.86
N ASN A 287 -5.06 -9.86 16.61
CA ASN A 287 -4.59 -8.97 17.66
C ASN A 287 -5.72 -8.63 18.65
N ALA A 288 -6.93 -8.38 18.16
CA ALA A 288 -8.11 -8.16 19.00
C ALA A 288 -8.40 -9.38 19.89
N THR A 289 -8.30 -10.59 19.34
CA THR A 289 -8.42 -11.85 20.09
C THR A 289 -7.34 -11.96 21.17
N CYS A 290 -6.08 -11.63 20.84
CA CYS A 290 -4.97 -11.65 21.80
C CYS A 290 -5.23 -10.71 22.98
N ILE A 291 -5.71 -9.49 22.70
CA ILE A 291 -6.04 -8.49 23.73
C ILE A 291 -7.16 -9.01 24.64
N SER A 292 -8.21 -9.63 24.09
CA SER A 292 -9.30 -10.21 24.90
C SER A 292 -8.82 -11.35 25.80
N GLU A 293 -7.92 -12.21 25.31
CA GLU A 293 -7.31 -13.27 26.11
C GLU A 293 -6.40 -12.69 27.21
N LEU A 294 -5.67 -11.62 26.93
CA LEU A 294 -4.85 -10.91 27.92
C LEU A 294 -5.71 -10.31 29.04
N GLU A 295 -6.84 -9.68 28.72
CA GLU A 295 -7.79 -9.16 29.71
C GLU A 295 -8.36 -10.28 30.59
N SER A 296 -8.63 -11.44 29.99
CA SER A 296 -9.10 -12.63 30.72
C SER A 296 -8.03 -13.14 31.71
N LEU A 297 -6.76 -13.16 31.31
CA LEU A 297 -5.65 -13.54 32.18
C LEU A 297 -5.38 -12.51 33.28
N GLU A 298 -5.58 -11.22 33.01
CA GLU A 298 -5.51 -10.16 34.03
C GLU A 298 -6.53 -10.38 35.13
N ALA A 299 -7.79 -10.71 34.77
CA ALA A 299 -8.84 -11.03 35.73
C ALA A 299 -8.49 -12.26 36.58
N VAL A 300 -7.94 -13.32 35.97
CA VAL A 300 -7.48 -14.52 36.69
C VAL A 300 -6.34 -14.18 37.64
N LYS A 301 -5.35 -13.39 37.20
CA LYS A 301 -4.25 -12.92 38.07
C LYS A 301 -4.81 -12.19 39.28
N ASP A 302 -5.71 -11.23 39.07
CA ASP A 302 -6.28 -10.42 40.15
C ASP A 302 -7.05 -11.26 41.16
N GLU A 303 -7.86 -12.21 40.69
CA GLU A 303 -8.59 -13.13 41.57
C GLU A 303 -7.62 -14.00 42.40
N ARG A 304 -6.63 -14.62 41.75
CA ARG A 304 -5.67 -15.51 42.43
C ARG A 304 -4.78 -14.77 43.41
N CYS A 305 -4.36 -13.56 43.07
CA CYS A 305 -3.52 -12.76 43.94
C CYS A 305 -4.29 -12.14 45.10
N ARG A 306 -5.55 -11.73 44.91
CA ARG A 306 -6.43 -11.32 46.03
C ARG A 306 -6.61 -12.46 47.04
N ALA A 307 -6.84 -13.69 46.57
CA ALA A 307 -6.96 -14.86 47.44
C ALA A 307 -5.65 -15.19 48.20
N PHE A 308 -4.49 -14.81 47.66
CA PHE A 308 -3.22 -14.89 48.38
C PHE A 308 -3.12 -13.78 49.44
N ASP A 309 -3.43 -12.54 49.08
CA ASP A 309 -3.34 -11.38 49.97
C ASP A 309 -4.30 -11.50 51.19
N GLU A 310 -5.47 -12.10 51.00
CA GLU A 310 -6.40 -12.43 52.09
C GLU A 310 -5.84 -13.48 53.07
N LEU A 311 -5.08 -14.46 52.56
CA LEU A 311 -4.44 -15.50 53.37
C LEU A 311 -3.11 -15.04 53.99
N ASN A 312 -2.44 -14.07 53.37
CA ASN A 312 -1.14 -13.56 53.78
C ASN A 312 -1.26 -12.51 54.90
N GLN A 313 -2.11 -12.80 55.89
CA GLN A 313 -2.35 -11.96 57.07
C GLN A 313 -2.09 -12.79 58.32
N ILE A 314 -1.45 -12.20 59.33
CA ILE A 314 -1.23 -12.86 60.63
C ILE A 314 -2.50 -12.68 61.46
N PRO A 315 -3.25 -13.74 61.81
CA PRO A 315 -4.48 -13.58 62.59
C PRO A 315 -4.17 -13.24 64.05
N GLU A 316 -4.76 -12.17 64.58
CA GLU A 316 -4.50 -11.69 65.94
C GLU A 316 -4.94 -12.68 67.05
N THR A 317 -5.88 -13.60 66.77
CA THR A 317 -6.52 -14.45 67.79
C THR A 317 -6.34 -15.96 67.60
N SER A 318 -5.44 -16.42 66.73
CA SER A 318 -5.42 -17.84 66.29
C SER A 318 -4.93 -18.85 67.34
N CYS A 319 -4.42 -18.40 68.49
CA CYS A 319 -3.76 -19.26 69.49
C CYS A 319 -4.53 -19.40 70.82
N ALA A 320 -5.78 -18.93 70.91
CA ALA A 320 -6.55 -19.02 72.16
C ALA A 320 -6.88 -20.48 72.53
N ALA A 321 -6.84 -20.78 73.84
CA ALA A 321 -7.32 -22.05 74.36
C ALA A 321 -8.85 -22.11 74.30
N ARG A 322 -9.40 -23.25 73.87
CA ARG A 322 -10.85 -23.47 73.86
C ARG A 322 -11.34 -23.84 75.27
N SER A 323 -12.61 -23.55 75.57
CA SER A 323 -13.20 -23.87 76.88
C SER A 323 -13.12 -25.38 77.16
N GLY A 324 -12.48 -25.76 78.28
CA GLY A 324 -12.30 -27.17 78.69
C GLY A 324 -11.17 -27.92 77.97
N GLU A 325 -10.38 -27.24 77.13
CA GLU A 325 -9.24 -27.85 76.43
C GLU A 325 -8.03 -27.99 77.37
N ASN A 326 -7.42 -29.18 77.42
CA ASN A 326 -6.17 -29.38 78.15
C ASN A 326 -4.94 -28.99 77.28
N ALA A 327 -3.77 -28.85 77.91
CA ALA A 327 -2.57 -28.38 77.24
C ALA A 327 -2.17 -29.25 76.02
N THR A 328 -2.20 -30.58 76.14
CA THR A 328 -1.84 -31.49 75.04
C THR A 328 -2.77 -31.33 73.84
N ALA A 329 -4.08 -31.27 74.07
CA ALA A 329 -5.07 -31.07 73.01
C ALA A 329 -4.88 -29.72 72.31
N TRP A 330 -4.60 -28.66 73.08
CA TRP A 330 -4.30 -27.33 72.55
C TRP A 330 -3.06 -27.32 71.64
N TYR A 331 -1.94 -27.92 72.07
CA TYR A 331 -0.71 -27.99 71.26
C TYR A 331 -0.94 -28.74 69.95
N VAL A 332 -1.59 -29.91 69.99
CA VAL A 332 -1.83 -30.74 68.80
C VAL A 332 -2.71 -30.01 67.79
N ARG A 333 -3.83 -29.42 68.25
CA ARG A 333 -4.73 -28.66 67.39
C ARG A 333 -4.06 -27.43 66.79
N THR A 334 -3.39 -26.62 67.61
CA THR A 334 -2.77 -25.37 67.17
C THR A 334 -1.66 -25.65 66.16
N LEU A 335 -0.85 -26.68 66.38
CA LEU A 335 0.18 -27.10 65.41
C LEU A 335 -0.45 -27.51 64.07
N ALA A 336 -1.52 -28.31 64.09
CA ALA A 336 -2.21 -28.74 62.87
C ALA A 336 -2.89 -27.56 62.13
N GLU A 337 -3.52 -26.63 62.85
CA GLU A 337 -4.13 -25.43 62.27
C GLU A 337 -3.07 -24.54 61.59
N LEU A 338 -1.91 -24.35 62.24
CA LEU A 338 -0.78 -23.60 61.68
C LEU A 338 -0.16 -24.29 60.46
N GLN A 339 0.02 -25.61 60.50
CA GLN A 339 0.53 -26.39 59.36
C GLN A 339 -0.41 -26.27 58.15
N TRP A 340 -1.71 -26.44 58.36
CA TRP A 340 -2.69 -26.31 57.28
C TRP A 340 -2.77 -24.88 56.72
N ALA A 341 -2.66 -23.87 57.59
CA ALA A 341 -2.58 -22.47 57.16
C ALA A 341 -1.34 -22.21 56.30
N GLN A 342 -0.17 -22.74 56.71
CA GLN A 342 1.07 -22.65 55.94
C GLN A 342 0.92 -23.30 54.56
N GLU A 343 0.37 -24.51 54.48
CA GLU A 343 0.17 -25.21 53.21
C GLU A 343 -0.74 -24.41 52.26
N ARG A 344 -1.85 -23.87 52.78
CA ARG A 344 -2.76 -23.02 51.99
C ARG A 344 -2.10 -21.75 51.50
N LEU A 345 -1.31 -21.10 52.34
CA LEU A 345 -0.58 -19.89 51.97
C LEU A 345 0.41 -20.18 50.85
N VAL A 346 1.19 -21.26 50.96
CA VAL A 346 2.15 -21.70 49.93
C VAL A 346 1.45 -22.03 48.62
N GLN A 347 0.34 -22.78 48.67
CA GLN A 347 -0.44 -23.10 47.46
C GLN A 347 -1.05 -21.86 46.82
N SER A 348 -1.59 -20.93 47.62
CA SER A 348 -2.17 -19.68 47.11
C SER A 348 -1.11 -18.78 46.47
N ALA A 349 0.07 -18.67 47.10
CA ALA A 349 1.23 -17.97 46.55
C ALA A 349 1.66 -18.55 45.20
N ALA A 350 1.74 -19.88 45.09
CA ALA A 350 2.08 -20.55 43.83
C ALA A 350 1.05 -20.26 42.73
N ARG A 351 -0.26 -20.27 43.04
CA ARG A 351 -1.33 -19.93 42.08
C ARG A 351 -1.26 -18.47 41.62
N CYS A 352 -1.04 -17.52 42.52
CA CYS A 352 -0.86 -16.11 42.17
C CYS A 352 0.37 -15.91 41.27
N ASN A 353 1.52 -16.53 41.61
CA ASN A 353 2.73 -16.42 40.80
C ASN A 353 2.56 -17.05 39.41
N ALA A 354 1.90 -18.22 39.31
CA ALA A 354 1.62 -18.85 38.03
C ALA A 354 0.70 -17.98 37.15
N ALA A 355 -0.33 -17.36 37.73
CA ALA A 355 -1.22 -16.47 37.00
C ALA A 355 -0.49 -15.19 36.53
N ARG A 356 0.42 -14.63 37.35
CA ARG A 356 1.29 -13.51 36.95
C ARG A 356 2.17 -13.88 35.75
N LEU A 357 2.80 -15.05 35.79
CA LEU A 357 3.66 -15.51 34.69
C LEU A 357 2.88 -15.67 33.39
N ALA A 358 1.71 -16.33 33.43
CA ALA A 358 0.85 -16.52 32.26
C ALA A 358 0.39 -15.18 31.66
N GLN A 359 -0.01 -14.22 32.50
CA GLN A 359 -0.39 -12.87 32.06
C GLN A 359 0.79 -12.15 31.38
N THR A 360 1.99 -12.23 31.96
CA THR A 360 3.19 -11.56 31.42
C THR A 360 3.65 -12.17 30.10
N GLU A 361 3.60 -13.50 29.97
CA GLU A 361 3.89 -14.22 28.73
C GLU A 361 2.90 -13.84 27.62
N LYS A 362 1.61 -13.77 27.95
CA LYS A 362 0.59 -13.36 26.99
C LYS A 362 0.75 -11.90 26.57
N MET A 363 1.08 -11.01 27.51
CA MET A 363 1.37 -9.60 27.22
C MET A 363 2.51 -9.45 26.20
N GLY A 364 3.59 -10.23 26.35
CA GLY A 364 4.67 -10.28 25.38
C GLY A 364 4.20 -10.75 24.00
N THR A 365 3.40 -11.82 23.96
CA THR A 365 2.83 -12.35 22.71
C THR A 365 1.95 -11.32 22.00
N CYS A 366 1.11 -10.58 22.71
CA CYS A 366 0.25 -9.56 22.11
C CYS A 366 1.05 -8.32 21.65
N ALA A 367 2.13 -7.97 22.37
CA ALA A 367 3.03 -6.90 21.94
C ALA A 367 3.75 -7.25 20.62
N ASP A 368 4.20 -8.49 20.46
CA ASP A 368 4.79 -8.98 19.21
C ASP A 368 3.76 -9.00 18.07
N ALA A 369 2.54 -9.51 18.32
CA ALA A 369 1.46 -9.48 17.34
C ALA A 369 1.09 -8.05 16.90
N GLN A 370 1.06 -7.10 17.84
CA GLN A 370 0.82 -5.69 17.53
C GLN A 370 1.92 -5.09 16.65
N LYS A 371 3.18 -5.45 16.91
CA LYS A 371 4.32 -5.01 16.10
C LYS A 371 4.27 -5.59 14.69
N ASP A 372 3.93 -6.87 14.57
CA ASP A 372 3.78 -7.55 13.28
C ASP A 372 2.62 -6.96 12.47
N LEU A 373 1.49 -6.66 13.12
CA LEU A 373 0.38 -5.93 12.51
C LEU A 373 0.80 -4.54 12.01
N ALA A 374 1.55 -3.77 12.81
CA ALA A 374 2.04 -2.46 12.39
C ALA A 374 2.98 -2.55 11.16
N SER A 375 3.85 -3.57 11.13
CA SER A 375 4.72 -3.85 9.99
C SER A 375 3.93 -4.24 8.74
N LEU A 376 2.92 -5.11 8.89
CA LEU A 376 2.03 -5.52 7.81
C LEU A 376 1.25 -4.32 7.25
N ARG A 377 0.69 -3.47 8.12
CA ARG A 377 0.00 -2.25 7.73
C ARG A 377 0.91 -1.33 6.90
N ALA A 378 2.13 -1.08 7.36
CA ALA A 378 3.10 -0.27 6.62
C ALA A 378 3.42 -0.86 5.22
N SER A 379 3.52 -2.19 5.12
CA SER A 379 3.69 -2.89 3.84
C SER A 379 2.48 -2.72 2.92
N CYS A 380 1.26 -2.86 3.43
CA CYS A 380 0.04 -2.66 2.65
C CYS A 380 -0.16 -1.20 2.24
N ASP A 381 0.22 -0.25 3.09
CA ASP A 381 0.22 1.19 2.76
C ASP A 381 1.21 1.51 1.64
N ALA A 382 2.40 0.90 1.65
CA ALA A 382 3.37 1.05 0.57
C ALA A 382 2.84 0.49 -0.76
N LYS A 383 2.18 -0.68 -0.74
CA LYS A 383 1.52 -1.25 -1.91
C LYS A 383 0.37 -0.39 -2.43
N GLN A 384 -0.39 0.23 -1.53
CA GLN A 384 -1.44 1.17 -1.90
C GLN A 384 -0.86 2.39 -2.62
N LEU A 385 0.24 2.95 -2.09
CA LEU A 385 0.93 4.06 -2.73
C LEU A 385 1.44 3.68 -4.14
N GLU A 386 2.01 2.49 -4.31
CA GLU A 386 2.45 2.00 -5.63
C GLU A 386 1.27 1.82 -6.61
N LEU A 387 0.17 1.21 -6.14
CA LEU A 387 -1.06 1.08 -6.92
C LEU A 387 -1.60 2.45 -7.34
N ASP A 388 -1.69 3.39 -6.40
CA ASP A 388 -2.22 4.73 -6.65
C ASP A 388 -1.34 5.51 -7.62
N GLN A 389 -0.01 5.42 -7.48
CA GLN A 389 0.92 6.04 -8.41
C GLN A 389 0.80 5.43 -9.81
N ALA A 390 0.68 4.10 -9.93
CA ALA A 390 0.44 3.46 -11.21
C ALA A 390 -0.93 3.87 -11.80
N GLY A 391 -1.94 4.10 -10.97
CA GLY A 391 -3.22 4.69 -11.36
C GLY A 391 -3.05 6.11 -11.91
N CYS A 392 -2.21 6.94 -11.29
CA CYS A 392 -1.90 8.30 -11.77
C CYS A 392 -1.24 8.22 -13.16
N ASP A 393 -0.20 7.39 -13.28
CA ASP A 393 0.55 7.20 -14.52
C ASP A 393 -0.38 6.71 -15.66
N LEU A 394 -1.32 5.81 -15.34
CA LEU A 394 -2.33 5.31 -16.27
C LEU A 394 -3.28 6.43 -16.73
N TYR A 395 -3.78 7.25 -15.81
CA TYR A 395 -4.67 8.36 -16.13
C TYR A 395 -3.97 9.41 -17.00
N ASP A 396 -2.74 9.80 -16.63
CA ASP A 396 -1.95 10.77 -17.39
C ASP A 396 -1.58 10.24 -18.78
N SER A 397 -1.24 8.94 -18.88
CA SER A 397 -0.99 8.30 -20.17
C SER A 397 -2.24 8.28 -21.04
N ALA A 398 -3.41 7.98 -20.47
CA ALA A 398 -4.68 8.01 -21.21
C ALA A 398 -5.01 9.44 -21.68
N LEU A 399 -4.79 10.46 -20.85
CA LEU A 399 -5.03 11.86 -21.20
C LEU A 399 -4.09 12.35 -22.31
N ALA A 400 -2.80 12.03 -22.19
CA ALA A 400 -1.79 12.36 -23.19
C ALA A 400 -2.11 11.68 -24.54
N ASN A 401 -2.49 10.41 -24.51
CA ASN A 401 -2.84 9.67 -25.72
C ASN A 401 -4.14 10.19 -26.35
N CYS A 402 -5.18 10.54 -25.58
CA CYS A 402 -6.37 11.19 -26.14
C CYS A 402 -6.03 12.53 -26.81
N SER A 403 -5.13 13.31 -26.20
CA SER A 403 -4.68 14.58 -26.78
C SER A 403 -3.89 14.36 -28.09
N ALA A 404 -3.06 13.31 -28.14
CA ALA A 404 -2.32 12.92 -29.33
C ALA A 404 -3.24 12.39 -30.44
N GLU A 405 -4.29 11.64 -30.08
CA GLU A 405 -5.32 11.20 -31.02
C GLU A 405 -6.03 12.39 -31.64
N GLU A 406 -6.52 13.34 -30.84
CA GLU A 406 -7.18 14.55 -31.36
C GLU A 406 -6.24 15.35 -32.28
N ALA A 407 -4.96 15.50 -31.91
CA ALA A 407 -3.97 16.15 -32.78
C ALA A 407 -3.78 15.39 -34.11
N CYS A 408 -3.75 14.05 -34.08
CA CYS A 408 -3.70 13.21 -35.28
C CYS A 408 -4.93 13.45 -36.16
N TYR A 409 -6.14 13.43 -35.58
CA TYR A 409 -7.39 13.71 -36.31
C TYR A 409 -7.40 15.09 -36.96
N GLN A 410 -6.96 16.13 -36.25
CA GLN A 410 -6.89 17.50 -36.78
C GLN A 410 -5.90 17.59 -37.95
N GLN A 411 -4.74 16.93 -37.85
CA GLN A 411 -3.77 16.87 -38.95
C GLN A 411 -4.35 16.12 -40.16
N ARG A 412 -4.97 14.95 -39.96
CA ARG A 412 -5.57 14.17 -41.05
C ARG A 412 -6.75 14.89 -41.69
N ARG A 413 -7.56 15.64 -40.92
CA ARG A 413 -8.67 16.46 -41.42
C ARG A 413 -8.19 17.52 -42.40
N SER A 414 -7.15 18.28 -42.06
CA SER A 414 -6.64 19.31 -42.97
C SER A 414 -6.12 18.72 -44.31
N SER A 415 -5.47 17.55 -44.26
CA SER A 415 -5.06 16.81 -45.46
C SER A 415 -6.25 16.29 -46.26
N HIS A 416 -7.22 15.67 -45.59
CA HIS A 416 -8.44 15.13 -46.20
C HIS A 416 -9.29 16.21 -46.88
N ASP A 417 -9.49 17.37 -46.24
CA ASP A 417 -10.24 18.49 -46.82
C ASP A 417 -9.56 19.04 -48.08
N SER A 418 -8.22 19.10 -48.06
CA SER A 418 -7.42 19.50 -49.23
C SER A 418 -7.53 18.49 -50.38
N ILE A 419 -7.50 17.18 -50.06
CA ILE A 419 -7.69 16.11 -51.04
C ILE A 419 -9.11 16.18 -51.61
N LEU A 420 -10.15 16.33 -50.79
CA LEU A 420 -11.54 16.47 -51.25
C LEU A 420 -11.73 17.65 -52.20
N ALA A 421 -11.15 18.81 -51.89
CA ALA A 421 -11.23 19.98 -52.75
C ALA A 421 -10.60 19.70 -54.11
N ASN A 422 -9.37 19.17 -54.12
CA ASN A 422 -8.66 18.84 -55.36
C ASN A 422 -9.35 17.73 -56.15
N THR A 423 -9.83 16.68 -55.48
CA THR A 423 -10.53 15.54 -56.09
C THR A 423 -11.84 15.96 -56.76
N ARG A 424 -12.60 16.91 -56.18
CA ARG A 424 -13.80 17.45 -56.82
C ARG A 424 -13.48 18.17 -58.13
N ASP A 425 -12.37 18.87 -58.21
CA ASP A 425 -11.95 19.55 -59.44
C ASP A 425 -11.37 18.57 -60.48
N GLN A 426 -10.67 17.53 -60.02
CA GLN A 426 -10.22 16.43 -60.87
C GLN A 426 -11.40 15.63 -61.43
N GLU A 427 -12.44 15.35 -60.65
CA GLU A 427 -13.65 14.65 -61.11
C GLU A 427 -14.39 15.45 -62.19
N LYS A 428 -14.54 16.78 -62.01
CA LYS A 428 -15.10 17.66 -63.04
C LYS A 428 -14.30 17.58 -64.34
N THR A 429 -12.97 17.59 -64.21
CA THR A 429 -12.06 17.51 -65.37
C THR A 429 -12.20 16.17 -66.08
N LEU A 430 -12.18 15.05 -65.34
CA LEU A 430 -12.39 13.70 -65.89
C LEU A 430 -13.74 13.58 -66.60
N LYS A 431 -14.82 14.11 -66.02
CA LYS A 431 -16.15 14.10 -66.64
C LYS A 431 -16.19 14.90 -67.93
N ALA A 432 -15.57 16.08 -67.95
CA ALA A 432 -15.48 16.91 -69.16
C ALA A 432 -14.62 16.25 -70.24
N GLU A 433 -13.50 15.62 -69.88
CA GLU A 433 -12.67 14.87 -70.83
C GLU A 433 -13.40 13.65 -71.37
N PHE A 434 -14.12 12.90 -70.53
CA PHE A 434 -14.92 11.76 -70.97
C PHE A 434 -16.07 12.17 -71.89
N GLU A 435 -16.78 13.24 -71.56
CA GLU A 435 -17.82 13.82 -72.41
C GLU A 435 -17.26 14.20 -73.79
N ALA A 436 -16.10 14.87 -73.83
CA ALA A 436 -15.42 15.22 -75.07
C ALA A 436 -15.01 13.98 -75.89
N LEU A 437 -14.55 12.89 -75.24
CA LEU A 437 -14.24 11.64 -75.92
C LEU A 437 -15.49 10.99 -76.53
N LEU A 438 -16.60 10.96 -75.79
CA LEU A 438 -17.87 10.41 -76.27
C LEU A 438 -18.45 11.25 -77.42
N HIS A 439 -18.29 12.58 -77.36
CA HIS A 439 -18.69 13.48 -78.43
C HIS A 439 -17.82 13.28 -79.67
N MET A 440 -16.50 13.15 -79.52
CA MET A 440 -15.59 12.79 -80.62
C MET A 440 -15.97 11.44 -81.25
N GLN A 441 -16.31 10.43 -80.45
CA GLN A 441 -16.76 9.15 -80.95
C GLN A 441 -18.06 9.27 -81.76
N CYS A 442 -19.03 10.06 -81.27
CA CYS A 442 -20.27 10.36 -82.01
C CYS A 442 -19.96 11.00 -83.37
N LEU A 443 -19.13 12.05 -83.39
CA LEU A 443 -18.73 12.75 -84.61
C LEU A 443 -18.01 11.83 -85.60
N LEU A 444 -17.12 10.95 -85.12
CA LEU A 444 -16.41 9.97 -85.97
C LEU A 444 -17.34 8.89 -86.53
N GLU A 445 -18.46 8.59 -85.88
CA GLU A 445 -19.49 7.70 -86.41
C GLU A 445 -20.30 8.32 -87.55
N THR A 446 -20.48 9.66 -87.56
CA THR A 446 -21.24 10.36 -88.62
C THR A 446 -20.65 10.19 -90.02
N PHE A 447 -19.33 10.00 -90.15
CA PHE A 447 -18.66 9.75 -91.44
C PHE A 447 -19.14 8.48 -92.15
N SER A 448 -19.81 7.57 -91.43
CA SER A 448 -20.43 6.37 -91.98
C SER A 448 -21.89 6.54 -92.39
N HIS A 449 -22.50 7.73 -92.18
CA HIS A 449 -23.92 8.01 -92.49
C HIS A 449 -24.12 8.60 -93.90
N ARG A 450 -25.24 8.25 -94.54
CA ARG A 450 -25.65 8.79 -95.86
C ARG A 450 -26.10 10.26 -95.82
N HIS A 451 -26.54 10.74 -94.65
CA HIS A 451 -26.98 12.13 -94.41
C HIS A 451 -26.07 12.76 -93.36
N LEU A 452 -24.85 13.08 -93.79
CA LEU A 452 -23.76 13.53 -92.93
C LEU A 452 -24.15 14.76 -92.09
N GLU A 453 -24.80 15.77 -92.70
CA GLU A 453 -25.16 17.01 -92.01
C GLU A 453 -26.16 16.80 -90.87
N ALA A 454 -27.21 16.00 -91.10
CA ALA A 454 -28.21 15.72 -90.08
C ALA A 454 -27.62 14.92 -88.90
N ALA A 455 -26.73 13.96 -89.20
CA ALA A 455 -26.05 13.15 -88.19
C ALA A 455 -25.06 13.97 -87.34
N ILE A 456 -24.38 14.95 -87.96
CA ILE A 456 -23.49 15.88 -87.24
C ILE A 456 -24.29 16.75 -86.26
N ASP A 457 -25.42 17.31 -86.69
CA ASP A 457 -26.23 18.17 -85.82
C ASP A 457 -26.86 17.38 -84.66
N GLU A 458 -27.26 16.12 -84.89
CA GLU A 458 -27.69 15.20 -83.82
C GLU A 458 -26.58 14.97 -82.78
N CYS A 459 -25.34 14.76 -83.21
CA CYS A 459 -24.21 14.55 -82.29
C CYS A 459 -23.87 15.80 -81.48
N LYS A 460 -23.95 17.00 -82.06
CA LYS A 460 -23.67 18.26 -81.35
C LYS A 460 -24.66 18.54 -80.22
N ASP A 461 -25.93 18.20 -80.43
CA ASP A 461 -26.99 18.44 -79.46
C ASP A 461 -27.13 17.31 -78.42
N LYS A 462 -26.40 16.20 -78.63
CA LYS A 462 -26.44 15.02 -77.76
C LYS A 462 -25.72 15.28 -76.45
N LYS A 463 -26.43 15.11 -75.34
CA LYS A 463 -25.83 15.04 -74.01
C LYS A 463 -25.29 13.64 -73.73
N HIS A 464 -24.04 13.54 -73.34
CA HIS A 464 -23.41 12.27 -73.00
C HIS A 464 -23.45 12.00 -71.50
N ASP A 465 -23.75 10.77 -71.11
CA ASP A 465 -23.72 10.34 -69.71
C ASP A 465 -22.28 10.15 -69.24
N THR A 466 -21.90 10.86 -68.17
CA THR A 466 -20.56 10.84 -67.58
C THR A 466 -20.52 10.16 -66.22
N GLN A 467 -21.60 9.48 -65.80
CA GLN A 467 -21.68 8.86 -64.48
C GLN A 467 -20.58 7.82 -64.23
N ASN A 468 -20.14 7.11 -65.27
CA ASN A 468 -19.02 6.16 -65.16
C ASN A 468 -17.69 6.79 -64.71
N MET A 469 -17.53 8.12 -64.83
CA MET A 469 -16.35 8.86 -64.34
C MET A 469 -16.57 9.47 -62.94
N SER A 470 -17.68 9.17 -62.27
CA SER A 470 -17.93 9.67 -60.93
C SER A 470 -17.03 8.99 -59.90
N LEU A 471 -16.68 9.72 -58.85
CA LEU A 471 -15.92 9.19 -57.72
C LEU A 471 -16.84 8.88 -56.54
N VAL A 472 -16.43 7.93 -55.71
CA VAL A 472 -17.13 7.54 -54.48
C VAL A 472 -16.52 8.30 -53.31
N TYR A 473 -17.34 9.15 -52.67
CA TYR A 473 -16.96 9.90 -51.48
C TYR A 473 -17.50 9.20 -50.23
N HIS A 474 -16.60 8.75 -49.35
CA HIS A 474 -16.99 8.06 -48.12
C HIS A 474 -17.42 9.04 -47.04
N ASN A 475 -18.47 8.70 -46.30
CA ASN A 475 -18.87 9.43 -45.10
C ASN A 475 -18.19 8.80 -43.88
N ILE A 476 -17.05 9.35 -43.49
CA ILE A 476 -16.24 8.87 -42.36
C ILE A 476 -16.30 9.85 -41.18
N SER A 477 -16.12 9.33 -39.97
CA SER A 477 -15.98 10.17 -38.78
C SER A 477 -14.62 10.87 -38.79
N ILE A 478 -14.62 12.17 -39.08
CA ILE A 478 -13.41 13.00 -39.12
C ILE A 478 -13.09 13.67 -37.77
N THR A 479 -13.80 13.31 -36.70
CA THR A 479 -13.60 13.82 -35.32
C THR A 479 -13.18 12.68 -34.40
N SER A 480 -12.26 12.96 -33.46
CA SER A 480 -11.98 12.02 -32.37
C SER A 480 -13.17 11.98 -31.42
N ASN A 481 -13.40 10.80 -30.85
CA ASN A 481 -14.34 10.58 -29.74
C ASN A 481 -13.60 10.15 -28.46
N CYS A 482 -12.30 10.40 -28.37
CA CYS A 482 -11.50 9.97 -27.25
C CYS A 482 -11.98 10.64 -25.96
N SER A 483 -12.30 9.82 -24.97
CA SER A 483 -12.65 10.26 -23.63
C SER A 483 -11.96 9.36 -22.63
N VAL A 484 -11.32 9.96 -21.63
CA VAL A 484 -10.70 9.22 -20.53
C VAL A 484 -11.79 8.90 -19.51
N PRO A 485 -12.03 7.63 -19.19
CA PRO A 485 -12.97 7.24 -18.15
C PRO A 485 -12.63 7.91 -16.81
N GLY A 486 -13.60 8.62 -16.21
CA GLY A 486 -13.39 9.36 -14.97
C GLY A 486 -13.08 8.47 -13.75
N ASP A 487 -13.46 7.20 -13.81
CA ASP A 487 -13.11 6.20 -12.82
C ASP A 487 -11.60 5.88 -12.82
N LEU A 488 -10.86 6.11 -13.92
CA LEU A 488 -9.40 5.95 -13.93
C LEU A 488 -8.67 7.01 -13.10
N LYS A 489 -9.31 8.12 -12.75
CA LYS A 489 -8.66 9.22 -12.03
C LYS A 489 -8.51 8.92 -10.54
N PRO A 490 -7.29 8.71 -10.02
CA PRO A 490 -7.07 8.46 -8.60
C PRO A 490 -7.59 9.61 -7.72
N GLY A 491 -8.05 9.28 -6.52
CA GLY A 491 -8.62 10.24 -5.56
C GLY A 491 -10.05 10.70 -5.88
N THR A 492 -10.71 10.11 -6.89
CA THR A 492 -12.14 10.30 -7.13
C THR A 492 -12.96 9.22 -6.42
N ALA A 493 -14.19 9.56 -6.01
CA ALA A 493 -15.10 8.57 -5.41
C ALA A 493 -15.38 7.37 -6.33
N THR A 494 -15.35 7.57 -7.66
CA THR A 494 -15.50 6.50 -8.66
C THR A 494 -14.28 5.58 -8.70
N TYR A 495 -13.07 6.13 -8.60
CA TYR A 495 -11.84 5.35 -8.52
C TYR A 495 -11.80 4.53 -7.24
N GLU A 496 -12.05 5.18 -6.10
CA GLU A 496 -12.05 4.53 -4.78
C GLU A 496 -13.11 3.44 -4.69
N ARG A 497 -14.32 3.68 -5.20
CA ARG A 497 -15.36 2.65 -5.25
C ARG A 497 -14.95 1.45 -6.09
N ARG A 498 -14.27 1.67 -7.22
CA ARG A 498 -13.85 0.57 -8.09
C ARG A 498 -12.74 -0.28 -7.44
N LEU A 499 -11.78 0.34 -6.78
CA LEU A 499 -10.58 -0.36 -6.29
C LEU A 499 -10.70 -0.82 -4.83
N PHE A 500 -11.43 -0.08 -4.00
CA PHE A 500 -11.43 -0.27 -2.55
C PHE A 500 -12.77 -0.75 -1.98
N ALA A 501 -13.89 -0.73 -2.73
CA ALA A 501 -15.19 -1.12 -2.18
C ALA A 501 -15.31 -2.61 -1.79
N ALA A 502 -14.43 -3.47 -2.32
CA ALA A 502 -14.37 -4.88 -1.98
C ALA A 502 -13.41 -5.18 -0.82
N LEU A 503 -12.75 -4.16 -0.25
CA LEU A 503 -11.83 -4.34 0.88
C LEU A 503 -12.59 -4.44 2.20
N PRO A 504 -12.03 -5.15 3.20
CA PRO A 504 -12.63 -5.20 4.53
C PRO A 504 -12.81 -3.81 5.16
N ASP A 505 -13.98 -3.53 5.72
CA ASP A 505 -14.32 -2.23 6.36
C ASP A 505 -13.36 -1.82 7.48
N VAL A 506 -12.73 -2.83 8.08
CA VAL A 506 -11.78 -2.71 9.18
C VAL A 506 -10.48 -2.03 8.73
N VAL A 507 -10.20 -1.91 7.43
CA VAL A 507 -8.98 -1.26 6.92
C VAL A 507 -9.32 -0.16 5.92
N PRO A 508 -9.48 1.10 6.37
CA PRO A 508 -9.85 2.19 5.47
C PRO A 508 -8.74 2.47 4.45
N SER A 509 -9.06 2.31 3.17
CA SER A 509 -8.19 2.65 2.04
C SER A 509 -8.66 3.93 1.34
N ARG A 510 -7.71 4.81 1.03
CA ARG A 510 -7.91 6.04 0.26
C ARG A 510 -6.70 6.29 -0.61
N CYS A 511 -6.86 7.06 -1.69
CA CYS A 511 -5.70 7.33 -2.51
C CYS A 511 -4.58 8.04 -1.72
N ALA A 512 -3.37 7.46 -1.76
CA ALA A 512 -2.17 7.95 -1.08
C ALA A 512 -1.19 8.70 -2.01
N ALA A 513 -1.36 8.61 -3.34
CA ALA A 513 -0.47 9.25 -4.30
C ALA A 513 -0.66 10.78 -4.36
N THR A 514 0.41 11.49 -4.76
CA THR A 514 0.40 12.96 -4.86
C THR A 514 -0.56 13.50 -5.92
N CYS A 515 -0.89 12.71 -6.95
CA CYS A 515 -1.88 13.13 -7.96
C CYS A 515 -3.31 13.26 -7.38
N CYS A 516 -3.54 12.68 -6.20
CA CYS A 516 -4.79 12.78 -5.46
C CYS A 516 -4.89 14.09 -4.66
N ALA A 517 -3.80 14.85 -4.58
CA ALA A 517 -3.69 16.08 -3.80
C ALA A 517 -4.47 17.28 -4.36
N SER A 518 -5.19 17.13 -5.48
CA SER A 518 -6.17 18.15 -5.91
C SER A 518 -7.35 18.30 -4.93
N GLN A 519 -7.40 17.50 -3.85
CA GLN A 519 -8.26 17.69 -2.68
C GLN A 519 -7.51 17.85 -1.34
N GLN A 520 -6.17 17.91 -1.32
CA GLN A 520 -5.35 17.92 -0.09
C GLN A 520 -4.72 19.27 0.23
N LEU A 521 -5.49 20.36 0.17
CA LEU A 521 -5.19 21.50 1.04
C LEU A 521 -6.03 21.32 2.30
N LEU A 522 -5.32 21.05 3.41
CA LEU A 522 -5.77 20.85 4.80
C LEU A 522 -5.94 19.37 5.20
N LEU A 523 -4.84 18.76 5.70
CA LEU A 523 -4.67 18.30 7.09
C LEU A 523 -3.42 17.38 7.18
N PRO A 524 -2.62 17.46 8.27
CA PRO A 524 -1.48 16.57 8.47
C PRO A 524 -1.95 15.13 8.73
N ALA A 525 -1.18 14.18 8.18
CA ALA A 525 -1.41 12.75 8.34
C ALA A 525 -1.10 12.29 9.77
N GLU A 526 -2.15 11.95 10.52
CA GLU A 526 -2.11 11.12 11.73
C GLU A 526 -3.18 10.03 11.57
N PRO A 527 -3.01 8.84 12.18
CA PRO A 527 -3.66 7.61 11.74
C PRO A 527 -5.16 7.63 12.04
N VAL A 528 -5.95 7.59 10.97
CA VAL A 528 -7.40 7.39 11.02
C VAL A 528 -7.65 5.92 11.37
N TYR A 529 -7.73 5.62 12.67
CA TYR A 529 -8.22 4.32 13.15
C TYR A 529 -9.14 4.39 14.38
N GLN A 530 -9.67 5.56 14.74
CA GLN A 530 -10.54 5.69 15.93
C GLN A 530 -11.88 6.40 15.72
N ALA A 531 -12.31 6.65 14.49
CA ALA A 531 -13.47 7.51 14.26
C ALA A 531 -14.86 6.83 14.28
N VAL A 532 -14.95 5.49 14.38
CA VAL A 532 -16.27 4.82 14.50
C VAL A 532 -16.64 4.52 15.97
N HIS A 533 -15.74 4.76 16.92
CA HIS A 533 -15.90 4.41 18.34
C HIS A 533 -16.18 5.61 19.29
N GLN A 534 -16.35 6.82 18.76
CA GLN A 534 -16.27 8.06 19.55
C GLN A 534 -17.50 8.38 20.42
N CYS A 535 -18.53 7.52 20.47
CA CYS A 535 -19.71 7.76 21.31
C CYS A 535 -20.05 6.65 22.31
N TYR A 536 -19.24 5.59 22.37
CA TYR A 536 -19.46 4.49 23.32
C TYR A 536 -18.62 4.67 24.58
N THR A 537 -19.20 4.32 25.71
CA THR A 537 -18.54 4.32 27.01
C THR A 537 -18.39 2.88 27.47
N PHE A 538 -17.14 2.42 27.56
CA PHE A 538 -16.82 1.14 28.18
C PHE A 538 -16.99 1.23 29.70
N ARG A 539 -17.34 0.10 30.31
CA ARG A 539 -17.60 -0.02 31.75
C ARG A 539 -18.76 0.87 32.20
N ALA A 540 -19.78 1.01 31.36
CA ALA A 540 -20.96 1.80 31.66
C ALA A 540 -22.24 1.10 31.18
N ALA A 541 -23.35 1.39 31.87
CA ALA A 541 -24.68 0.92 31.52
C ALA A 541 -25.71 2.04 31.73
N TYR A 542 -26.84 1.99 31.05
CA TYR A 542 -27.99 2.84 31.31
C TYR A 542 -28.93 2.17 32.32
N SER A 543 -29.32 2.92 33.35
CA SER A 543 -30.20 2.44 34.42
C SER A 543 -31.32 3.44 34.73
N PRO A 544 -32.57 2.98 34.91
CA PRO A 544 -33.04 1.61 34.71
C PRO A 544 -33.09 1.22 33.21
N PRO A 545 -32.79 -0.04 32.85
CA PRO A 545 -32.58 -0.46 31.46
C PRO A 545 -33.88 -0.80 30.69
N LEU A 546 -34.99 -0.14 30.97
CA LEU A 546 -36.31 -0.63 30.52
C LEU A 546 -37.15 0.45 29.86
N ILE A 547 -37.49 0.19 28.60
CA ILE A 547 -38.70 0.70 27.94
C ILE A 547 -39.77 -0.38 28.12
N PRO A 548 -41.00 -0.07 28.57
CA PRO A 548 -42.05 -1.07 28.75
C PRO A 548 -42.29 -1.88 27.46
N GLY A 549 -42.15 -3.21 27.54
CA GLY A 549 -42.31 -4.13 26.40
C GLY A 549 -41.02 -4.46 25.64
N GLU A 550 -39.88 -3.86 26.01
CA GLU A 550 -38.57 -4.15 25.42
C GLU A 550 -37.72 -4.96 26.41
N ASP A 551 -37.73 -6.27 26.24
CA ASP A 551 -36.88 -7.20 27.00
C ASP A 551 -35.44 -7.22 26.44
N ARG A 552 -34.53 -7.86 27.20
CA ARG A 552 -33.17 -8.14 26.75
C ARG A 552 -33.18 -8.98 25.47
N THR A 553 -32.46 -8.54 24.43
CA THR A 553 -32.19 -9.35 23.23
C THR A 553 -30.73 -9.81 23.21
N VAL A 554 -30.39 -10.64 22.23
CA VAL A 554 -29.00 -10.98 21.90
C VAL A 554 -28.71 -10.38 20.54
N GLU A 555 -27.66 -9.58 20.46
CA GLU A 555 -27.18 -8.95 19.22
C GLU A 555 -25.71 -9.34 19.02
N ASP A 556 -25.24 -9.36 17.77
CA ASP A 556 -23.86 -9.78 17.46
C ASP A 556 -22.83 -8.72 17.87
N THR A 557 -23.23 -7.43 17.87
CA THR A 557 -22.37 -6.31 18.23
C THR A 557 -23.08 -5.21 19.02
N ALA A 558 -22.29 -4.35 19.68
CA ALA A 558 -22.79 -3.13 20.30
C ALA A 558 -23.42 -2.15 19.29
N GLN A 559 -22.96 -2.16 18.03
CA GLN A 559 -23.56 -1.37 16.95
C GLN A 559 -24.94 -1.91 16.57
N ASP A 560 -25.13 -3.22 16.53
CA ASP A 560 -26.45 -3.81 16.29
C ASP A 560 -27.42 -3.46 17.43
N CYS A 561 -26.92 -3.44 18.66
CA CYS A 561 -27.66 -2.96 19.82
C CYS A 561 -28.02 -1.46 19.73
N GLN A 562 -27.12 -0.62 19.20
CA GLN A 562 -27.42 0.78 18.88
C GLN A 562 -28.49 0.90 17.80
N GLN A 563 -28.40 0.12 16.72
CA GLN A 563 -29.39 0.12 15.64
C GLN A 563 -30.77 -0.34 16.14
N ARG A 564 -30.79 -1.30 17.07
CA ARG A 564 -32.02 -1.69 17.77
C ARG A 564 -32.57 -0.50 18.56
N CYS A 565 -31.76 0.16 19.38
CA CYS A 565 -32.18 1.36 20.10
C CYS A 565 -32.75 2.44 19.15
N LYS A 566 -32.11 2.68 18.01
CA LYS A 566 -32.57 3.63 16.98
C LYS A 566 -33.94 3.28 16.38
N ARG A 567 -34.30 2.00 16.32
CA ARG A 567 -35.62 1.53 15.85
C ARG A 567 -36.67 1.47 16.97
N THR A 568 -36.25 1.48 18.23
CA THR A 568 -37.14 1.39 19.39
C THR A 568 -37.63 2.77 19.81
N ALA A 569 -38.94 2.98 19.73
CA ALA A 569 -39.57 4.24 20.13
C ALA A 569 -39.29 4.57 21.61
N GLY A 570 -38.79 5.78 21.87
CA GLY A 570 -38.48 6.26 23.22
C GLY A 570 -37.09 5.86 23.75
N CYS A 571 -36.26 5.20 22.95
CA CYS A 571 -34.88 4.88 23.34
C CYS A 571 -33.97 6.11 23.35
N GLY A 572 -33.22 6.30 24.44
CA GLY A 572 -32.17 7.32 24.52
C GLY A 572 -30.76 6.75 24.54
N GLY A 573 -30.61 5.47 24.87
CA GLY A 573 -29.31 4.80 24.89
C GLY A 573 -29.44 3.30 25.09
N PHE A 574 -28.35 2.58 24.87
CA PHE A 574 -28.30 1.13 24.97
C PHE A 574 -27.17 0.67 25.89
N SER A 575 -27.25 -0.56 26.38
CA SER A 575 -26.21 -1.25 27.16
C SER A 575 -26.00 -2.64 26.58
N TYR A 576 -24.76 -2.90 26.17
CA TYR A 576 -24.34 -4.13 25.53
C TYR A 576 -23.38 -4.91 26.44
N THR A 577 -23.71 -6.17 26.72
CA THR A 577 -22.93 -7.05 27.59
C THR A 577 -22.10 -8.03 26.78
N TRP A 578 -21.02 -8.53 27.39
CA TRP A 578 -20.05 -9.44 26.76
C TRP A 578 -20.64 -10.77 26.26
N ASP A 579 -21.80 -11.18 26.78
CA ASP A 579 -22.52 -12.39 26.34
C ASP A 579 -23.52 -12.11 25.19
N GLY A 580 -23.34 -10.99 24.48
CA GLY A 580 -24.20 -10.53 23.39
C GLY A 580 -25.49 -9.86 23.85
N GLY A 581 -25.72 -9.74 25.17
CA GLY A 581 -26.93 -9.15 25.70
C GLY A 581 -27.09 -7.67 25.35
N CYS A 582 -28.21 -7.32 24.73
CA CYS A 582 -28.57 -5.95 24.40
C CYS A 582 -29.78 -5.47 25.22
N PHE A 583 -29.59 -4.36 25.95
CA PHE A 583 -30.63 -3.66 26.69
C PHE A 583 -30.83 -2.27 26.09
N VAL A 584 -32.06 -1.92 25.75
CA VAL A 584 -32.42 -0.57 25.28
C VAL A 584 -33.05 0.20 26.42
N ALA A 585 -32.60 1.42 26.65
CA ALA A 585 -33.00 2.25 27.78
C ALA A 585 -33.77 3.48 27.29
N HIS A 586 -34.83 3.84 28.03
CA HIS A 586 -35.61 5.02 27.74
C HIS A 586 -34.75 6.29 27.84
N GLN A 587 -35.15 7.36 27.15
CA GLN A 587 -34.45 8.67 27.20
C GLN A 587 -34.27 9.27 28.60
N SER A 588 -35.01 8.80 29.61
CA SER A 588 -34.88 9.22 31.00
C SER A 588 -33.86 8.41 31.81
N ALA A 589 -33.23 7.39 31.22
CA ALA A 589 -32.26 6.55 31.90
C ALA A 589 -30.93 7.28 32.10
N THR A 590 -30.29 7.04 33.24
CA THR A 590 -28.98 7.63 33.59
C THR A 590 -27.86 6.64 33.34
N LYS A 591 -26.71 7.12 32.85
CA LYS A 591 -25.51 6.30 32.69
C LYS A 591 -24.86 6.06 34.07
N ILE A 592 -24.60 4.80 34.40
CA ILE A 592 -23.92 4.36 35.62
C ILE A 592 -22.66 3.58 35.25
N PHE A 593 -21.68 3.55 36.16
CA PHE A 593 -20.51 2.69 36.02
C PHE A 593 -20.91 1.22 36.20
N GLN A 594 -20.60 0.39 35.20
CA GLN A 594 -20.84 -1.05 35.25
C GLN A 594 -19.73 -1.79 34.49
N PRO A 595 -18.82 -2.48 35.20
CA PRO A 595 -17.74 -3.24 34.57
C PRO A 595 -18.25 -4.26 33.55
N GLY A 596 -17.54 -4.40 32.43
CA GLY A 596 -17.87 -5.41 31.39
C GLY A 596 -19.10 -5.09 30.54
N VAL A 597 -19.59 -3.85 30.59
CA VAL A 597 -20.73 -3.37 29.78
C VAL A 597 -20.30 -2.18 28.92
N VAL A 598 -20.76 -2.16 27.68
CA VAL A 598 -20.58 -1.04 26.74
C VAL A 598 -21.90 -0.30 26.63
N ALA A 599 -21.91 0.99 26.96
CA ALA A 599 -23.09 1.84 26.80
C ALA A 599 -22.89 2.88 25.70
N GLY A 600 -23.92 3.12 24.90
CA GLY A 600 -23.89 4.17 23.87
C GLY A 600 -25.23 4.87 23.72
N PRO A 601 -25.26 6.09 23.15
CA PRO A 601 -26.50 6.79 22.82
C PRO A 601 -27.26 6.09 21.68
N MET A 602 -28.52 6.48 21.46
CA MET A 602 -29.34 6.03 20.34
C MET A 602 -28.69 6.30 18.95
N ASP A 603 -28.01 7.43 18.81
CA ASP A 603 -27.24 7.78 17.61
C ASP A 603 -25.96 8.51 18.06
N CYS A 604 -24.85 8.29 17.35
CA CYS A 604 -23.64 9.08 17.55
C CYS A 604 -23.73 10.46 16.88
N LEU A 605 -24.71 10.69 15.98
CA LEU A 605 -24.97 11.96 15.33
C LEU A 605 -25.70 12.92 16.29
N GLY A 606 -24.95 13.70 17.06
CA GLY A 606 -25.51 14.71 17.97
C GLY A 606 -24.75 14.92 19.26
N ILE A 607 -23.69 14.14 19.52
CA ILE A 607 -22.73 14.47 20.58
C ILE A 607 -21.71 15.43 19.97
N PRO A 608 -21.57 16.66 20.47
CA PRO A 608 -20.48 17.54 20.04
C PRO A 608 -19.18 16.78 20.22
N ASN A 609 -18.45 16.56 19.13
CA ASN A 609 -17.19 15.82 19.09
C ASN A 609 -16.34 16.12 20.34
N GLU A 610 -16.37 15.21 21.31
CA GLU A 610 -15.42 15.24 22.40
C GLU A 610 -14.08 14.89 21.78
N CYS A 611 -13.31 15.91 21.44
CA CYS A 611 -11.92 15.76 21.00
C CYS A 611 -10.98 15.35 22.16
N TYR A 612 -11.57 14.98 23.30
CA TYR A 612 -10.89 14.59 24.51
C TYR A 612 -10.61 13.09 24.47
N GLY A 613 -9.82 12.60 25.41
CA GLY A 613 -9.57 11.18 25.52
C GLY A 613 -9.03 10.84 26.89
N TYR A 614 -9.41 9.65 27.30
CA TYR A 614 -9.22 9.15 28.64
C TYR A 614 -7.87 8.46 28.77
N ASN A 615 -7.32 8.55 29.97
CA ASN A 615 -6.05 7.97 30.39
C ASN A 615 -4.85 8.45 29.55
N ARG A 616 -4.83 9.74 29.17
CA ARG A 616 -3.79 10.34 28.35
C ARG A 616 -3.21 11.55 29.07
N LYS A 617 -1.88 11.62 29.15
CA LYS A 617 -1.11 12.75 29.67
C LYS A 617 -0.19 13.31 28.58
N PHE A 618 0.07 14.61 28.62
CA PHE A 618 0.99 15.28 27.70
C PHE A 618 2.15 15.91 28.46
N THR A 619 3.38 15.64 28.04
CA THR A 619 4.61 16.17 28.66
C THR A 619 5.61 16.68 27.61
N PRO A 620 6.37 17.75 27.86
CA PRO A 620 6.41 18.51 29.11
C PRO A 620 5.17 19.39 29.32
N GLU A 621 4.83 19.62 30.59
CA GLU A 621 3.81 20.61 31.00
C GLU A 621 4.40 22.03 30.81
N LEU A 622 3.55 23.03 30.59
CA LEU A 622 4.00 24.41 30.44
C LEU A 622 4.53 24.96 31.77
N ASP A 623 5.79 25.42 31.80
CA ASP A 623 6.38 26.01 32.99
C ASP A 623 5.79 27.41 33.32
N GLY A 624 5.56 27.68 34.60
CA GLY A 624 5.11 28.99 35.13
C GLY A 624 3.63 29.06 35.54
N HIS A 625 3.16 30.27 35.87
CA HIS A 625 1.79 30.49 36.40
C HIS A 625 0.68 30.12 35.41
N ALA A 626 1.02 29.90 34.13
CA ALA A 626 0.09 29.49 33.10
C ALA A 626 -0.16 27.97 33.10
N GLY A 627 0.85 27.13 33.34
CA GLY A 627 0.72 25.65 33.28
C GLY A 627 0.61 24.91 34.61
N GLY A 628 0.67 25.62 35.75
CA GLY A 628 0.41 25.00 37.06
C GLY A 628 -0.99 24.38 37.18
N ALA A 629 -1.09 23.34 38.02
CA ALA A 629 -2.34 22.67 38.36
C ALA A 629 -3.37 23.67 38.93
N VAL A 630 -4.51 23.84 38.25
CA VAL A 630 -5.62 24.68 38.74
C VAL A 630 -6.87 23.82 38.83
N LYS A 631 -7.57 23.91 39.95
CA LYS A 631 -8.84 23.21 40.13
C LYS A 631 -9.94 23.84 39.29
N VAL A 632 -10.60 23.04 38.45
CA VAL A 632 -11.73 23.44 37.60
C VAL A 632 -12.99 22.65 37.96
N THR A 633 -14.11 22.89 37.28
CA THR A 633 -15.37 22.18 37.52
C THR A 633 -15.83 21.30 36.37
N SER A 634 -15.14 21.37 35.22
CA SER A 634 -15.46 20.60 34.01
C SER A 634 -14.27 20.50 33.06
N GLU A 635 -14.35 19.56 32.12
CA GLU A 635 -13.46 19.38 30.97
C GLU A 635 -13.47 20.63 30.07
N GLU A 636 -14.64 21.22 29.82
CA GLU A 636 -14.79 22.42 29.01
C GLU A 636 -14.06 23.62 29.61
N GLU A 637 -14.07 23.74 30.94
CA GLU A 637 -13.36 24.79 31.65
C GLU A 637 -11.84 24.62 31.55
N CYS A 638 -11.35 23.38 31.58
CA CYS A 638 -9.94 23.07 31.35
C CYS A 638 -9.52 23.33 29.90
N GLN A 639 -10.36 22.95 28.92
CA GLN A 639 -10.12 23.24 27.51
C GLN A 639 -10.09 24.73 27.23
N LYS A 640 -11.08 25.48 27.75
CA LYS A 640 -11.14 26.93 27.60
C LYS A 640 -9.89 27.60 28.17
N ARG A 641 -9.42 27.14 29.32
CA ARG A 641 -8.17 27.64 29.92
C ARG A 641 -6.97 27.38 29.00
N CYS A 642 -6.90 26.22 28.35
CA CYS A 642 -5.86 25.95 27.35
C CYS A 642 -5.99 26.86 26.13
N PHE A 643 -7.20 27.05 25.60
CA PHE A 643 -7.47 27.95 24.48
C PHE A 643 -7.00 29.40 24.75
N GLU A 644 -7.23 29.89 25.97
CA GLU A 644 -6.84 31.24 26.39
C GLU A 644 -5.35 31.36 26.75
N THR A 645 -4.65 30.24 26.92
CA THR A 645 -3.23 30.21 27.32
C THR A 645 -2.31 30.15 26.10
N VAL A 646 -1.57 31.23 25.89
CA VAL A 646 -0.57 31.31 24.82
C VAL A 646 0.46 30.19 24.97
N GLY A 647 0.61 29.38 23.93
CA GLY A 647 1.53 28.24 23.89
C GLY A 647 0.91 26.91 24.32
N CYS A 648 -0.35 26.87 24.77
CA CYS A 648 -1.03 25.62 25.11
C CYS A 648 -1.52 24.88 23.86
N GLY A 649 -1.04 23.66 23.68
CA GLY A 649 -1.54 22.73 22.67
C GLY A 649 -2.52 21.72 23.25
N HIS A 650 -2.28 21.29 24.49
CA HIS A 650 -3.04 20.23 25.15
C HIS A 650 -3.37 20.58 26.60
N TRP A 651 -4.50 20.08 27.09
CA TRP A 651 -4.89 20.16 28.49
C TRP A 651 -5.04 18.76 29.08
N ILE A 652 -4.81 18.62 30.39
CA ILE A 652 -4.94 17.37 31.14
C ILE A 652 -5.74 17.65 32.42
N LEU A 653 -6.89 17.03 32.58
CA LEU A 653 -7.73 17.08 33.76
C LEU A 653 -7.60 15.76 34.54
N TRP A 654 -7.23 15.85 35.81
CA TRP A 654 -7.20 14.72 36.71
C TRP A 654 -8.57 14.49 37.35
N TRP A 655 -8.83 13.27 37.82
CA TRP A 655 -10.07 12.87 38.51
C TRP A 655 -10.41 13.69 39.76
N ASP A 656 -9.45 14.39 40.35
CA ASP A 656 -9.63 15.32 41.47
C ASP A 656 -9.90 16.77 41.04
N MET A 657 -10.13 16.95 39.73
CA MET A 657 -10.44 18.19 39.02
C MET A 657 -9.28 19.18 38.86
N HIS A 658 -8.03 18.74 39.03
CA HIS A 658 -6.87 19.59 38.70
C HIS A 658 -6.55 19.56 37.20
N CYS A 659 -6.60 20.75 36.59
CA CYS A 659 -6.29 21.02 35.20
C CYS A 659 -4.82 21.45 35.04
N HIS A 660 -4.08 20.73 34.20
CA HIS A 660 -2.70 20.99 33.78
C HIS A 660 -2.69 21.33 32.28
N LEU A 661 -1.74 22.16 31.85
CA LEU A 661 -1.60 22.58 30.46
C LEU A 661 -0.24 22.16 29.91
N ALA A 662 -0.21 21.71 28.66
CA ALA A 662 0.99 21.27 27.98
C ALA A 662 1.15 21.96 26.61
N GLY A 663 2.40 22.09 26.17
CA GLY A 663 2.75 22.72 24.89
C GLY A 663 2.23 21.97 23.68
N ALA A 664 2.19 22.61 22.52
CA ALA A 664 1.81 21.96 21.25
C ALA A 664 2.83 20.92 20.77
N ASP A 665 4.05 20.96 21.31
CA ASP A 665 5.14 20.01 21.10
C ASP A 665 5.17 18.89 22.17
N ALA A 666 4.22 18.88 23.10
CA ALA A 666 4.17 17.89 24.16
C ALA A 666 3.84 16.49 23.62
N SER A 667 4.57 15.49 24.10
CA SER A 667 4.39 14.08 23.75
C SER A 667 3.34 13.42 24.64
N MET A 668 2.50 12.59 24.02
CA MET A 668 1.44 11.84 24.71
C MET A 668 1.98 10.57 25.37
N SER A 669 1.54 10.29 26.59
CA SER A 669 1.75 9.05 27.31
C SER A 669 0.46 8.57 28.00
N TYR A 670 0.39 7.28 28.32
CA TYR A 670 -0.75 6.71 29.03
C TYR A 670 -0.66 6.99 30.53
N GLU A 671 -1.73 7.56 31.11
CA GLU A 671 -1.81 7.89 32.54
C GLU A 671 -3.23 7.64 33.07
N PRO A 672 -3.49 6.58 33.84
CA PRO A 672 -4.82 6.25 34.35
C PRO A 672 -5.48 7.39 35.14
N GLY A 673 -6.79 7.60 34.93
CA GLY A 673 -7.57 8.57 35.71
C GLY A 673 -7.39 10.03 35.25
N THR A 674 -6.88 10.23 34.04
CA THR A 674 -6.79 11.55 33.39
C THR A 674 -7.73 11.64 32.20
N VAL A 675 -8.19 12.85 31.88
CA VAL A 675 -8.87 13.21 30.63
C VAL A 675 -8.06 14.32 29.99
N SER A 676 -7.76 14.22 28.70
CA SER A 676 -6.98 15.27 28.02
C SER A 676 -7.43 15.49 26.60
N GLY A 677 -7.23 16.72 26.11
CA GLY A 677 -7.67 17.12 24.78
C GLY A 677 -6.86 18.29 24.22
N PRO A 678 -7.06 18.62 22.94
CA PRO A 678 -6.47 19.80 22.33
C PRO A 678 -7.11 21.09 22.86
N SER A 679 -6.42 22.22 22.67
CA SER A 679 -6.90 23.56 23.05
C SER A 679 -8.25 23.92 22.41
N GLN A 680 -8.56 23.37 21.23
CA GLN A 680 -9.87 23.48 20.58
C GLN A 680 -10.22 22.17 19.89
N CYS A 681 -11.49 21.76 19.96
CA CYS A 681 -11.99 20.69 19.10
C CYS A 681 -12.19 21.22 17.68
N ALA A 682 -11.74 20.46 16.67
CA ALA A 682 -12.06 20.77 15.28
C ALA A 682 -13.58 20.69 15.11
N GLN A 683 -14.23 21.83 14.91
CA GLN A 683 -15.66 21.85 14.60
C GLN A 683 -15.86 21.26 13.21
N VAL A 684 -16.65 20.20 13.11
CA VAL A 684 -17.16 19.74 11.82
C VAL A 684 -18.11 20.83 11.35
N VAL A 685 -17.70 21.57 10.32
CA VAL A 685 -18.59 22.49 9.61
C VAL A 685 -19.69 21.63 9.02
N SER A 686 -20.83 21.61 9.69
CA SER A 686 -22.06 21.06 9.15
C SER A 686 -22.48 22.00 8.02
N VAL A 687 -22.16 21.61 6.79
CA VAL A 687 -22.79 22.21 5.61
C VAL A 687 -24.26 21.81 5.66
N VAL A 688 -25.07 22.68 6.25
CA VAL A 688 -26.53 22.59 6.19
C VAL A 688 -26.97 23.33 4.93
N THR A 689 -27.68 22.57 4.09
CA THR A 689 -28.43 22.90 2.85
C THR A 689 -27.64 23.32 1.62
#